data_AF-A0AAD4D0F9-F1
#
_entry.id   AF-A0AAD4D0F9-F1
#
_cell.length_a   1.000
_cell.length_b   1.000
_cell.length_c   1.000
_cell.angle_alpha   90.00
_cell.angle_beta   90.00
_cell.angle_gamma   90.00
#
_symmetry.space_group_name_H-M   'P 1'
#
loop_
_entity.id
_entity.type
_entity.pdbx_description
1 polymer ?
#
loop_
_entity_poly.entity_id
_entity_poly.type
_entity_poly.pdbx_seq_one_letter_code
_entity_poly.pdbx_strand_id
1 'polypeptide(L)'
;MAAAGLSAVTNVFKLDPAGLFESLESLQKLAESMVGVVTVGIEGCSTLRQGAGTTVRATEGNFDAMKKRSWYLALQGTALFIRQGRLHDFKQVALQAPCRNNVNFQWGVCRQLGEIAFDQLWDDETRQQAVDFLGDLYGCNTGWKLQEDVKRWILTILLQISGLEDSLTKDRALVLLKALKRNGVTELSGIFPLRVRLPLPASFPLLTRVQETPKVEYDLHKLKMQRIDRYKQGVYIAPWAKPSLQAPDDNLFLLMDKVEEFLVGDGQVMLILGDSGAGKSTFNRYLEYLLWQRYKPGGPIPLFINLPGLERPEKNLIAEQLMEYSFSESQIQELEQHRRFILICDGYDESQLLTNLHTTNALNQEGKRDAKLFITCRTQYLGHDYRDRFVPKAADQYHQAANDLFQEAVIAPLSKDQIELYVEKYVPLEPTTWVKKDYMDKLTIIPNLMDLVMNPFLLTLALETLPKVVEGKTDLSRLRVIRVELFDKFVKHWLGVNKRRLQGQKLKDEKQEALQVLLTDGFERNGIDFQKKLAVAIFREQDGRPIVEYSQFRDKATWKNEFFSTDVFVTLQREACLLSRVGNQTDKEFDPQVYLGSTGDNLSVGNHLLSTRNLVPEPSIIQFLAERVQVQHAFKMHLLALIELSKSDPGASQAAANAITIL
;
A
#
# COMPACT_ATOMS: atom_id res chain seq x y z
N MET A 1 13.16 23.10 58.10
CA MET A 1 11.97 22.72 57.32
C MET A 1 12.16 22.69 55.79
N ALA A 2 13.39 22.82 55.25
CA ALA A 2 13.67 22.58 53.82
C ALA A 2 14.13 21.14 53.51
N ALA A 3 14.53 20.36 54.51
CA ALA A 3 15.02 18.99 54.32
C ALA A 3 13.90 17.95 54.09
N ALA A 4 12.68 18.18 54.60
CA ALA A 4 11.55 17.28 54.39
C ALA A 4 11.04 17.31 52.94
N GLY A 5 11.07 18.49 52.30
CA GLY A 5 10.64 18.68 50.92
C GLY A 5 11.59 18.09 49.87
N LEU A 6 12.90 18.02 50.17
CA LEU A 6 13.87 17.41 49.26
C LEU A 6 13.80 15.87 49.27
N SER A 7 13.52 15.24 50.42
CA SER A 7 13.43 13.76 50.50
C SER A 7 12.25 13.20 49.68
N ALA A 8 11.16 13.97 49.57
CA ALA A 8 10.00 13.61 48.74
C ALA A 8 10.30 13.67 47.23
N VAL A 9 11.33 14.44 46.82
CA VAL A 9 11.71 14.60 45.40
C VAL A 9 12.79 13.58 44.99
N THR A 10 13.67 13.16 45.92
CA THR A 10 14.68 12.12 45.63
C THR A 10 14.12 10.69 45.62
N ASN A 11 13.04 10.38 46.36
CA ASN A 11 12.40 9.06 46.30
C ASN A 11 11.62 8.78 45.00
N VAL A 12 11.35 9.81 44.17
CA VAL A 12 10.69 9.65 42.86
C VAL A 12 11.54 8.81 41.87
N PHE A 13 12.85 8.66 42.11
CA PHE A 13 13.74 7.84 41.28
C PHE A 13 13.77 6.35 41.65
N LYS A 14 13.03 5.93 42.68
CA LYS A 14 12.71 4.51 42.95
C LYS A 14 11.20 4.38 43.10
N LEU A 15 10.47 4.32 41.98
CA LEU A 15 9.01 4.10 41.99
C LEU A 15 8.69 2.68 42.49
N ASP A 16 8.59 2.50 43.80
CA ASP A 16 7.94 1.37 44.47
C ASP A 16 6.61 1.81 45.13
N PRO A 17 5.72 0.88 45.49
CA PRO A 17 4.44 1.23 46.11
C PRO A 17 4.59 2.05 47.40
N ALA A 18 5.62 1.77 48.21
CA ALA A 18 5.87 2.47 49.48
C ALA A 18 6.22 3.95 49.26
N GLY A 19 7.14 4.26 48.34
CA GLY A 19 7.50 5.63 47.99
C GLY A 19 6.36 6.41 47.34
N LEU A 20 5.50 5.73 46.56
CA LEU A 20 4.27 6.32 46.03
C LEU A 20 3.27 6.66 47.16
N PHE A 21 3.08 5.76 48.13
CA PHE A 21 2.21 6.01 49.28
C PHE A 21 2.71 7.16 50.16
N GLU A 22 4.00 7.20 50.48
CA GLU A 22 4.61 8.31 51.23
C GLU A 22 4.42 9.66 50.52
N SER A 23 4.55 9.68 49.20
CA SER A 23 4.33 10.89 48.38
C SER A 23 2.86 11.33 48.39
N LEU A 24 1.93 10.38 48.30
CA LEU A 24 0.49 10.65 48.35
C LEU A 24 0.05 11.13 49.74
N GLU A 25 0.57 10.53 50.81
CA GLU A 25 0.31 10.95 52.19
C GLU A 25 0.90 12.33 52.49
N SER A 26 2.10 12.62 51.98
CA SER A 26 2.73 13.93 52.12
C SER A 26 1.89 15.01 51.42
N LEU A 27 1.36 14.73 50.23
CA LEU A 27 0.45 15.63 49.52
C LEU A 27 -0.88 15.80 50.26
N GLN A 28 -1.40 14.75 50.89
CA GLN A 28 -2.63 14.82 51.67
C GLN A 28 -2.45 15.62 52.96
N LYS A 29 -1.33 15.42 53.68
CA LYS A 29 -0.96 16.20 54.87
C LYS A 29 -0.71 17.67 54.53
N LEU A 30 -0.07 17.97 53.39
CA LEU A 30 0.12 19.34 52.90
C LEU A 30 -1.20 20.01 52.53
N ALA A 31 -2.16 19.26 52.01
CA ALA A 31 -3.51 19.77 51.77
C ALA A 31 -4.24 20.05 53.09
N GLU A 32 -4.11 19.19 54.10
CA GLU A 32 -4.73 19.34 55.42
C GLU A 32 -4.09 20.45 56.28
N SER A 33 -2.80 20.77 56.08
CA SER A 33 -2.06 21.73 56.92
C SER A 33 -2.02 23.18 56.40
N MET A 34 -2.62 23.51 55.25
CA MET A 34 -2.53 24.86 54.64
C MET A 34 -3.87 25.62 54.60
N VAL A 35 -4.15 26.37 55.67
CA VAL A 35 -4.77 27.71 55.60
C VAL A 35 -3.61 28.71 55.74
N GLY A 36 -2.92 29.02 54.65
CA GLY A 36 -1.78 29.93 54.70
C GLY A 36 -0.89 29.85 53.48
N VAL A 37 -0.70 31.00 52.84
CA VAL A 37 -0.01 31.23 51.56
C VAL A 37 1.44 30.75 51.57
N VAL A 38 1.82 29.80 50.69
CA VAL A 38 3.17 29.72 50.11
C VAL A 38 3.11 29.14 48.68
N THR A 39 3.71 29.87 47.74
CA THR A 39 4.07 29.45 46.38
C THR A 39 5.32 28.57 46.44
N VAL A 40 5.21 27.29 46.07
CA VAL A 40 6.39 26.43 45.83
C VAL A 40 6.47 26.15 44.33
N GLY A 41 7.56 26.64 43.72
CA GLY A 41 7.92 26.39 42.33
C GLY A 41 8.28 24.93 42.11
N ILE A 42 7.71 24.32 41.06
CA ILE A 42 8.05 22.98 40.60
C ILE A 42 8.57 23.10 39.17
N GLU A 43 9.89 23.18 39.03
CA GLU A 43 10.60 23.09 37.75
C GLU A 43 10.80 21.65 37.25
N GLY A 44 10.35 20.63 38.00
CA GLY A 44 10.45 19.22 37.60
C GLY A 44 9.30 18.68 36.75
N CYS A 45 8.30 19.49 36.39
CA CYS A 45 7.09 19.06 35.67
C CYS A 45 6.92 19.73 34.28
N SER A 46 7.91 20.50 33.83
CA SER A 46 7.89 21.20 32.54
C SER A 46 8.14 20.29 31.33
N THR A 47 8.62 19.04 31.53
CA THR A 47 8.86 18.09 30.44
C THR A 47 7.64 17.24 30.04
N LEU A 48 6.47 17.44 30.66
CA LEU A 48 5.22 16.74 30.31
C LEU A 48 4.07 17.67 29.86
N ARG A 49 4.36 18.96 29.60
CA ARG A 49 3.41 19.92 29.02
C ARG A 49 3.96 20.53 27.73
N GLN A 50 3.90 19.77 26.63
CA GLN A 50 3.71 20.37 25.31
C GLN A 50 2.32 19.97 24.81
N GLY A 51 1.38 20.91 24.94
CA GLY A 51 -0.01 20.76 24.54
C GLY A 51 -0.93 21.52 25.49
N ALA A 52 -1.44 22.65 25.01
CA ALA A 52 -2.34 23.60 25.67
C ALA A 52 -1.68 24.57 26.68
N GLY A 53 -1.38 25.77 26.18
CA GLY A 53 -1.06 26.93 27.00
C GLY A 53 -2.30 27.46 27.73
N THR A 54 -2.12 27.86 28.98
CA THR A 54 -2.86 28.94 29.66
C THR A 54 -2.28 29.11 31.05
N THR A 55 -1.74 30.31 31.31
CA THR A 55 -1.37 30.84 32.61
C THR A 55 -2.65 31.25 33.33
N VAL A 56 -2.91 30.74 34.55
CA VAL A 56 -4.03 31.20 35.39
C VAL A 56 -3.51 31.54 36.78
N ARG A 57 -3.73 32.79 37.19
CA ARG A 57 -3.52 33.31 38.55
C ARG A 57 -4.55 32.73 39.50
N ALA A 58 -4.12 32.40 40.72
CA ALA A 58 -4.89 31.68 41.71
C ALA A 58 -5.57 32.60 42.73
N THR A 59 -6.85 32.35 43.01
CA THR A 59 -7.45 32.47 44.34
C THR A 59 -8.51 31.36 44.53
N GLU A 60 -8.59 30.83 45.75
CA GLU A 60 -9.58 29.86 46.29
C GLU A 60 -9.64 28.42 45.73
N GLY A 61 -9.05 28.11 44.57
CA GLY A 61 -9.09 26.75 43.96
C GLY A 61 -8.06 25.71 44.46
N ASN A 62 -7.17 26.04 45.41
CA ASN A 62 -5.99 25.22 45.71
C ASN A 62 -6.29 23.89 46.44
N PHE A 63 -7.32 23.84 47.29
CA PHE A 63 -7.63 22.64 48.08
C PHE A 63 -8.18 21.49 47.20
N ASP A 64 -9.07 21.84 46.27
CA ASP A 64 -9.68 20.89 45.33
C ASP A 64 -8.72 20.49 44.21
N ALA A 65 -7.81 21.38 43.80
CA ALA A 65 -6.74 21.06 42.85
C ALA A 65 -5.70 20.07 43.43
N MET A 66 -5.36 20.18 44.72
CA MET A 66 -4.43 19.24 45.38
C MET A 66 -5.06 17.85 45.60
N LYS A 67 -6.34 17.77 45.99
CA LYS A 67 -7.08 16.48 46.02
C LYS A 67 -7.26 15.87 44.62
N LYS A 68 -7.48 16.70 43.59
CA LYS A 68 -7.50 16.25 42.18
C LYS A 68 -6.14 15.70 41.72
N ARG A 69 -5.03 16.22 42.25
CA ARG A 69 -3.67 15.73 41.96
C ARG A 69 -3.38 14.37 42.57
N SER A 70 -3.86 14.05 43.77
CA SER A 70 -3.46 12.80 44.46
C SER A 70 -4.02 11.54 43.78
N TRP A 71 -5.31 11.49 43.48
CA TRP A 71 -5.88 10.32 42.78
C TRP A 71 -5.40 10.20 41.33
N TYR A 72 -5.16 11.33 40.66
CA TYR A 72 -4.63 11.34 39.31
C TYR A 72 -3.18 10.81 39.27
N LEU A 73 -2.34 11.22 40.22
CA LEU A 73 -0.96 10.72 40.34
C LEU A 73 -0.94 9.22 40.68
N ALA A 74 -1.82 8.77 41.59
CA ALA A 74 -1.97 7.35 41.88
C ALA A 74 -2.38 6.57 40.62
N LEU A 75 -3.31 7.11 39.83
CA LEU A 75 -3.76 6.50 38.58
C LEU A 75 -2.66 6.45 37.51
N GLN A 76 -1.84 7.49 37.40
CA GLN A 76 -0.64 7.51 36.54
C GLN A 76 0.39 6.49 37.02
N GLY A 77 0.57 6.33 38.32
CA GLY A 77 1.42 5.29 38.92
C GLY A 77 0.92 3.89 38.58
N THR A 78 -0.38 3.61 38.74
CA THR A 78 -0.98 2.33 38.34
C THR A 78 -0.80 2.04 36.86
N ALA A 79 -0.97 3.05 35.99
CA ALA A 79 -0.69 2.91 34.57
C ALA A 79 0.78 2.51 34.35
N LEU A 80 1.73 3.19 35.01
CA LEU A 80 3.16 2.89 34.91
C LEU A 80 3.50 1.46 35.37
N PHE A 81 2.92 0.99 36.48
CA PHE A 81 3.13 -0.39 36.96
C PHE A 81 2.61 -1.43 35.97
N ILE A 82 1.44 -1.19 35.34
CA ILE A 82 0.93 -2.04 34.26
C ILE A 82 1.91 -2.03 33.09
N ARG A 83 2.41 -0.87 32.66
CA ARG A 83 3.40 -0.78 31.57
C ARG A 83 4.71 -1.52 31.89
N GLN A 84 5.05 -1.64 33.17
CA GLN A 84 6.25 -2.34 33.64
C GLN A 84 6.00 -3.82 33.96
N GLY A 85 4.78 -4.33 33.78
CA GLY A 85 4.40 -5.69 34.14
C GLY A 85 4.37 -5.99 35.63
N ARG A 86 4.42 -4.95 36.46
CA ARG A 86 4.40 -5.05 37.91
C ARG A 86 2.95 -5.12 38.39
N LEU A 87 2.22 -6.16 37.96
CA LEU A 87 0.80 -6.33 38.26
C LEU A 87 0.53 -6.50 39.76
N HIS A 88 1.47 -7.09 40.49
CA HIS A 88 1.44 -7.14 41.94
C HIS A 88 1.45 -5.74 42.56
N ASP A 89 2.30 -4.85 42.06
CA ASP A 89 2.43 -3.49 42.58
C ASP A 89 1.25 -2.61 42.16
N PHE A 90 0.73 -2.82 40.94
CA PHE A 90 -0.56 -2.29 40.51
C PHE A 90 -1.68 -2.70 41.49
N LYS A 91 -1.78 -4.00 41.82
CA LYS A 91 -2.79 -4.53 42.75
C LYS A 91 -2.62 -3.93 44.14
N GLN A 92 -1.39 -3.79 44.63
CA GLN A 92 -1.11 -3.13 45.91
C GLN A 92 -1.60 -1.68 45.92
N VAL A 93 -1.32 -0.91 44.87
CA VAL A 93 -1.76 0.49 44.80
C VAL A 93 -3.29 0.59 44.69
N ALA A 94 -3.92 -0.27 43.88
CA ALA A 94 -5.39 -0.32 43.76
C ALA A 94 -6.08 -0.59 45.12
N LEU A 95 -5.47 -1.41 45.98
CA LEU A 95 -6.04 -1.81 47.26
C LEU A 95 -5.66 -0.89 48.44
N GLN A 96 -4.44 -0.34 48.43
CA GLN A 96 -3.86 0.29 49.61
C GLN A 96 -3.71 1.81 49.47
N ALA A 97 -3.83 2.38 48.27
CA ALA A 97 -3.67 3.82 48.08
C ALA A 97 -4.58 4.64 49.00
N PRO A 98 -4.10 5.77 49.56
CA PRO A 98 -4.91 6.66 50.39
C PRO A 98 -6.18 7.16 49.66
N CYS A 99 -6.10 7.29 48.34
CA CYS A 99 -7.20 7.71 47.46
C CYS A 99 -8.11 6.56 46.97
N ARG A 100 -7.98 5.33 47.49
CA ARG A 100 -8.74 4.14 47.04
C ARG A 100 -10.27 4.28 47.08
N ASN A 101 -10.79 5.20 47.90
CA ASN A 101 -12.24 5.47 48.01
C ASN A 101 -12.70 6.64 47.13
N ASN A 102 -11.81 7.22 46.31
CA ASN A 102 -12.16 8.27 45.36
C ASN A 102 -12.81 7.67 44.10
N VAL A 103 -13.99 8.16 43.73
CA VAL A 103 -14.77 7.64 42.58
C VAL A 103 -13.98 7.65 41.27
N ASN A 104 -13.20 8.72 41.01
CA ASN A 104 -12.42 8.83 39.77
C ASN A 104 -11.21 7.88 39.75
N PHE A 105 -10.62 7.60 40.92
CA PHE A 105 -9.57 6.59 41.04
C PHE A 105 -10.12 5.18 40.80
N GLN A 106 -11.23 4.86 41.47
CA GLN A 106 -11.92 3.58 41.34
C GLN A 106 -12.33 3.31 39.88
N TRP A 107 -12.86 4.35 39.23
CA TRP A 107 -13.16 4.34 37.80
C TRP A 107 -11.89 4.17 36.95
N GLY A 108 -10.81 4.89 37.23
CA GLY A 108 -9.57 4.71 36.48
C GLY A 108 -8.99 3.28 36.57
N VAL A 109 -9.02 2.68 37.76
CA VAL A 109 -8.51 1.32 38.02
C VAL A 109 -9.37 0.26 37.35
N CYS A 110 -10.69 0.33 37.50
CA CYS A 110 -11.58 -0.62 36.83
C CYS A 110 -11.47 -0.48 35.29
N ARG A 111 -11.10 0.71 34.77
CA ARG A 111 -10.80 0.91 33.33
C ARG A 111 -9.62 0.07 32.91
N GLN A 112 -8.53 0.20 33.66
CA GLN A 112 -7.26 -0.43 33.34
C GLN A 112 -7.41 -1.95 33.40
N LEU A 113 -8.19 -2.48 34.33
CA LEU A 113 -8.52 -3.90 34.37
C LEU A 113 -9.38 -4.36 33.20
N GLY A 114 -10.38 -3.57 32.82
CA GLY A 114 -11.18 -3.83 31.62
C GLY A 114 -10.32 -3.83 30.35
N GLU A 115 -9.38 -2.89 30.23
CA GLU A 115 -8.44 -2.80 29.12
C GLU A 115 -7.45 -4.00 29.11
N ILE A 116 -6.96 -4.48 30.26
CA ILE A 116 -6.14 -5.71 30.36
C ILE A 116 -6.93 -6.93 29.90
N ALA A 117 -8.16 -7.11 30.39
CA ALA A 117 -8.99 -8.27 30.04
C ALA A 117 -9.44 -8.26 28.57
N PHE A 118 -9.62 -7.08 27.98
CA PHE A 118 -10.07 -6.89 26.60
C PHE A 118 -8.94 -7.06 25.56
N ASP A 119 -7.70 -6.79 25.94
CA ASP A 119 -6.56 -6.83 25.03
C ASP A 119 -5.99 -8.25 24.85
N GLN A 120 -6.11 -8.80 23.63
CA GLN A 120 -5.63 -10.14 23.27
C GLN A 120 -4.10 -10.31 23.32
N LEU A 121 -3.35 -9.22 23.52
CA LEU A 121 -1.90 -9.29 23.69
C LEU A 121 -1.52 -9.91 25.05
N TRP A 122 -2.36 -9.76 26.08
CA TRP A 122 -2.11 -10.36 27.39
C TRP A 122 -2.43 -11.87 27.36
N ASP A 123 -1.68 -12.66 28.14
CA ASP A 123 -1.95 -14.09 28.27
C ASP A 123 -3.32 -14.34 28.94
N ASP A 124 -3.92 -15.48 28.63
CA ASP A 124 -5.28 -15.83 29.07
C ASP A 124 -5.40 -15.87 30.61
N GLU A 125 -4.34 -16.26 31.30
CA GLU A 125 -4.31 -16.29 32.77
C GLU A 125 -4.40 -14.87 33.33
N THR A 126 -3.56 -13.95 32.85
CA THR A 126 -3.60 -12.53 33.27
C THR A 126 -4.93 -11.86 32.93
N ARG A 127 -5.50 -12.17 31.76
CA ARG A 127 -6.81 -11.65 31.34
C ARG A 127 -7.93 -12.14 32.25
N GLN A 128 -7.95 -13.44 32.58
CA GLN A 128 -8.89 -14.01 33.54
C GLN A 128 -8.71 -13.43 34.95
N GLN A 129 -7.47 -13.24 35.41
CA GLN A 129 -7.17 -12.62 36.70
C GLN A 129 -7.63 -11.15 36.76
N ALA A 130 -7.58 -10.41 35.64
CA ALA A 130 -8.12 -9.05 35.57
C ALA A 130 -9.66 -9.03 35.69
N VAL A 131 -10.34 -9.99 35.05
CA VAL A 131 -11.79 -10.19 35.20
C VAL A 131 -12.16 -10.59 36.65
N ASP A 132 -11.37 -11.47 37.26
CA ASP A 132 -11.57 -11.88 38.65
C ASP A 132 -11.35 -10.72 39.62
N PHE A 133 -10.34 -9.90 39.37
CA PHE A 133 -10.08 -8.74 40.21
C PHE A 133 -11.17 -7.66 40.09
N LEU A 134 -11.78 -7.49 38.90
CA LEU A 134 -13.00 -6.68 38.76
C LEU A 134 -14.16 -7.22 39.62
N GLY A 135 -14.31 -8.55 39.68
CA GLY A 135 -15.28 -9.22 40.55
C GLY A 135 -15.02 -9.00 42.03
N ASP A 136 -13.76 -9.14 42.46
CA ASP A 136 -13.33 -8.89 43.85
C ASP A 136 -13.58 -7.45 44.29
N LEU A 137 -13.30 -6.49 43.40
CA LEU A 137 -13.58 -5.08 43.64
C LEU A 137 -15.07 -4.82 43.84
N TYR A 138 -15.94 -5.48 43.04
CA TYR A 138 -17.40 -5.38 43.17
C TYR A 138 -17.95 -5.94 44.50
N GLY A 139 -17.38 -7.04 44.98
CA GLY A 139 -17.89 -7.82 46.13
C GLY A 139 -17.62 -7.23 47.53
N CYS A 140 -17.08 -6.01 47.64
CA CYS A 140 -16.65 -5.38 48.90
C CYS A 140 -15.55 -6.13 49.69
N ASN A 141 -14.97 -7.20 49.16
CA ASN A 141 -13.91 -7.99 49.82
C ASN A 141 -12.55 -7.26 49.92
N THR A 142 -12.43 -6.11 49.28
CA THR A 142 -11.18 -5.35 49.07
C THR A 142 -11.08 -4.08 49.92
N GLY A 143 -12.10 -3.79 50.74
CA GLY A 143 -12.16 -2.57 51.57
C GLY A 143 -12.52 -1.30 50.78
N TRP A 144 -12.93 -1.42 49.52
CA TRP A 144 -13.44 -0.32 48.71
C TRP A 144 -14.85 0.09 49.17
N LYS A 145 -15.05 1.39 49.45
CA LYS A 145 -16.38 1.97 49.57
C LYS A 145 -16.89 2.32 48.17
N LEU A 146 -17.46 1.34 47.49
CA LEU A 146 -17.99 1.51 46.13
C LEU A 146 -19.24 2.39 46.11
N GLN A 147 -19.23 3.40 45.23
CA GLN A 147 -20.46 4.08 44.85
C GLN A 147 -21.22 3.27 43.80
N GLU A 148 -22.55 3.42 43.77
CA GLU A 148 -23.42 2.72 42.83
C GLU A 148 -22.99 2.90 41.37
N ASP A 149 -22.52 4.09 40.99
CA ASP A 149 -22.05 4.36 39.62
C ASP A 149 -20.83 3.51 39.23
N VAL A 150 -19.90 3.25 40.16
CA VAL A 150 -18.74 2.38 39.92
C VAL A 150 -19.17 0.92 39.76
N LYS A 151 -20.16 0.47 40.55
CA LYS A 151 -20.74 -0.88 40.42
C LYS A 151 -21.38 -1.09 39.06
N ARG A 152 -22.21 -0.13 38.60
CA ARG A 152 -22.83 -0.19 37.27
C ARG A 152 -21.78 -0.27 36.17
N TRP A 153 -20.67 0.43 36.36
CA TRP A 153 -19.60 0.47 35.37
C TRP A 153 -18.79 -0.82 35.29
N ILE A 154 -18.51 -1.47 36.42
CA ILE A 154 -17.90 -2.82 36.42
C ILE A 154 -18.79 -3.80 35.64
N LEU A 155 -20.11 -3.74 35.82
CA LEU A 155 -21.05 -4.57 35.05
C LEU A 155 -20.99 -4.28 33.54
N THR A 156 -20.91 -3.00 33.15
CA THR A 156 -20.74 -2.60 31.74
C THR A 156 -19.43 -3.15 31.13
N ILE A 157 -18.32 -3.11 31.87
CA ILE A 157 -17.04 -3.69 31.42
C ILE A 157 -17.15 -5.20 31.24
N LEU A 158 -17.72 -5.92 32.22
CA LEU A 158 -17.91 -7.37 32.13
C LEU A 158 -18.81 -7.76 30.96
N LEU A 159 -19.85 -6.97 30.67
CA LEU A 159 -20.71 -7.16 29.51
C LEU A 159 -19.92 -7.01 28.19
N GLN A 160 -19.08 -5.97 28.07
CA GLN A 160 -18.23 -5.77 26.89
C GLN A 160 -17.25 -6.93 26.68
N ILE A 161 -16.63 -7.42 27.76
CA ILE A 161 -15.70 -8.58 27.71
C ILE A 161 -16.46 -9.86 27.33
N SER A 162 -17.71 -10.01 27.77
CA SER A 162 -18.55 -11.16 27.38
C SER A 162 -18.96 -11.19 25.90
N GLY A 163 -18.78 -10.07 25.19
CA GLY A 163 -19.00 -9.96 23.74
C GLY A 163 -17.78 -10.36 22.89
N LEU A 164 -16.64 -10.70 23.49
CA LEU A 164 -15.44 -11.13 22.77
C LEU A 164 -15.64 -12.50 22.10
N GLU A 165 -14.88 -12.75 21.03
CA GLU A 165 -14.85 -14.05 20.31
C GLU A 165 -14.06 -15.14 21.06
N ASP A 166 -13.19 -14.74 22.00
CA ASP A 166 -12.42 -15.63 22.87
C ASP A 166 -13.34 -16.45 23.80
N SER A 167 -13.00 -17.72 24.08
CA SER A 167 -13.84 -18.62 24.89
C SER A 167 -13.58 -18.49 26.40
N LEU A 168 -12.32 -18.46 26.82
CA LEU A 168 -11.94 -18.61 28.23
C LEU A 168 -12.20 -17.35 29.07
N THR A 169 -11.82 -16.18 28.57
CA THR A 169 -12.04 -14.90 29.29
C THR A 169 -13.52 -14.50 29.25
N LYS A 170 -14.17 -14.78 28.13
CA LYS A 170 -15.62 -14.58 27.94
C LYS A 170 -16.45 -15.41 28.90
N ASP A 171 -16.20 -16.71 28.97
CA ASP A 171 -16.95 -17.62 29.84
C ASP A 171 -16.77 -17.20 31.30
N ARG A 172 -15.55 -16.78 31.66
CA ARG A 172 -15.27 -16.25 32.99
C ARG A 172 -16.04 -14.96 33.29
N ALA A 173 -16.06 -14.01 32.36
CA ALA A 173 -16.83 -12.78 32.49
C ALA A 173 -18.35 -13.03 32.57
N LEU A 174 -18.88 -14.00 31.81
CA LEU A 174 -20.28 -14.41 31.85
C LEU A 174 -20.69 -15.02 33.19
N VAL A 175 -19.83 -15.86 33.77
CA VAL A 175 -20.06 -16.47 35.09
C VAL A 175 -20.14 -15.40 36.16
N LEU A 176 -19.18 -14.45 36.18
CA LEU A 176 -19.17 -13.35 37.12
C LEU A 176 -20.35 -12.40 36.91
N LEU A 177 -20.69 -12.05 35.66
CA LEU A 177 -21.83 -11.17 35.36
C LEU A 177 -23.15 -11.77 35.87
N LYS A 178 -23.36 -13.08 35.71
CA LYS A 178 -24.54 -13.79 36.24
C LYS A 178 -24.57 -13.80 37.77
N ALA A 179 -23.42 -13.96 38.43
CA ALA A 179 -23.32 -13.93 39.88
C ALA A 179 -23.64 -12.54 40.46
N LEU A 180 -23.13 -11.48 39.82
CA LEU A 180 -23.23 -10.11 40.31
C LEU A 180 -24.60 -9.45 40.04
N LYS A 181 -25.31 -9.84 38.96
CA LYS A 181 -26.66 -9.34 38.62
C LYS A 181 -27.75 -9.73 39.62
N ARG A 182 -27.52 -10.76 40.47
CA ARG A 182 -28.45 -11.14 41.54
C ARG A 182 -28.58 -10.07 42.65
N ASN A 183 -27.71 -9.06 42.67
CA ASN A 183 -27.66 -8.03 43.70
C ASN A 183 -28.43 -6.73 43.36
N GLY A 184 -29.26 -6.71 42.29
CA GLY A 184 -30.24 -5.64 42.03
C GLY A 184 -29.71 -4.35 41.38
N VAL A 185 -28.43 -4.28 40.99
CA VAL A 185 -27.83 -3.13 40.30
C VAL A 185 -27.85 -3.33 38.78
N THR A 186 -28.39 -2.35 38.03
CA THR A 186 -28.52 -2.38 36.57
C THR A 186 -27.36 -1.67 35.85
N GLU A 187 -26.95 -2.19 34.70
CA GLU A 187 -25.87 -1.64 33.85
C GLU A 187 -26.17 -0.20 33.35
N LEU A 188 -25.12 0.59 33.11
CA LEU A 188 -25.25 1.90 32.47
C LEU A 188 -25.50 1.72 30.96
N SER A 189 -26.57 2.33 30.45
CA SER A 189 -26.85 2.41 29.00
C SER A 189 -25.98 3.50 28.38
N GLY A 190 -24.85 3.11 27.78
CA GLY A 190 -23.93 4.02 27.11
C GLY A 190 -22.56 3.37 26.95
N ILE A 191 -22.19 3.04 25.72
CA ILE A 191 -20.95 2.33 25.38
C ILE A 191 -19.78 3.30 25.57
N PHE A 192 -19.08 3.21 26.71
CA PHE A 192 -17.73 3.75 26.80
C PHE A 192 -16.79 2.72 26.15
N PRO A 193 -16.10 3.01 25.04
CA PRO A 193 -15.27 2.02 24.37
C PRO A 193 -14.00 1.76 25.19
N LEU A 194 -13.81 0.53 25.64
CA LEU A 194 -12.50 0.04 26.07
C LEU A 194 -11.54 0.19 24.88
N ARG A 195 -10.37 0.77 25.12
CA ARG A 195 -9.37 0.96 24.07
C ARG A 195 -8.22 0.00 24.32
N VAL A 196 -7.80 -0.70 23.27
CA VAL A 196 -6.53 -1.47 23.24
C VAL A 196 -5.39 -0.45 23.31
N ARG A 197 -5.01 -0.02 24.52
CA ARG A 197 -4.05 1.08 24.76
C ARG A 197 -3.08 0.83 25.91
N LEU A 198 -3.11 -0.35 26.52
CA LEU A 198 -2.16 -0.71 27.57
C LEU A 198 -1.01 -1.51 26.96
N PRO A 199 0.26 -1.08 27.15
CA PRO A 199 1.40 -1.86 26.68
C PRO A 199 1.55 -3.14 27.52
N LEU A 200 2.06 -4.17 26.86
CA LEU A 200 2.41 -5.47 27.44
C LEU A 200 3.33 -5.36 28.68
N PRO A 201 3.23 -6.30 29.63
CA PRO A 201 4.01 -6.30 30.87
C PRO A 201 5.50 -6.57 30.59
N ALA A 202 6.40 -5.75 31.16
CA ALA A 202 7.85 -5.93 31.08
C ALA A 202 8.42 -7.05 32.00
N SER A 203 7.56 -7.94 32.52
CA SER A 203 7.94 -9.10 33.33
C SER A 203 7.88 -10.39 32.50
N PHE A 204 8.63 -10.42 31.40
CA PHE A 204 9.20 -11.67 30.89
C PHE A 204 10.43 -12.03 31.76
N PRO A 205 10.77 -13.32 31.92
CA PRO A 205 11.84 -13.78 32.80
C PRO A 205 13.16 -13.02 32.55
N LEU A 206 13.95 -12.80 33.61
CA LEU A 206 15.24 -12.08 33.57
C LEU A 206 16.22 -12.58 32.49
N LEU A 207 16.05 -13.81 32.00
CA LEU A 207 16.79 -14.37 30.85
C LEU A 207 16.47 -13.67 29.51
N THR A 208 15.30 -13.06 29.36
CA THR A 208 14.92 -12.28 28.18
C THR A 208 15.24 -10.79 28.34
N ARG A 209 15.53 -10.29 29.56
CA ARG A 209 16.01 -8.91 29.78
C ARG A 209 17.45 -8.68 29.31
N VAL A 210 18.13 -9.74 28.88
CA VAL A 210 19.38 -9.63 28.10
C VAL A 210 19.09 -9.31 26.63
N GLN A 211 17.82 -9.29 26.19
CA GLN A 211 17.38 -8.95 24.83
C GLN A 211 16.33 -7.81 24.88
N GLU A 212 16.55 -6.74 24.10
CA GLU A 212 15.85 -5.45 24.14
C GLU A 212 14.42 -5.46 23.52
N THR A 213 13.78 -6.62 23.45
CA THR A 213 12.66 -6.96 22.53
C THR A 213 11.24 -6.39 22.82
N PRO A 214 10.85 -5.81 23.98
CA PRO A 214 9.43 -5.47 24.22
C PRO A 214 8.91 -4.19 23.52
N LYS A 215 9.75 -3.20 23.22
CA LYS A 215 9.27 -1.89 22.68
C LYS A 215 8.89 -1.98 21.20
N VAL A 216 9.59 -2.82 20.46
CA VAL A 216 9.48 -2.90 18.99
C VAL A 216 8.22 -3.65 18.55
N GLU A 217 7.80 -4.68 19.28
CA GLU A 217 6.58 -5.44 18.94
C GLU A 217 5.30 -4.59 19.04
N TYR A 218 5.24 -3.64 19.96
CA TYR A 218 4.11 -2.70 20.03
C TYR A 218 4.03 -1.82 18.76
N ASP A 219 5.17 -1.28 18.32
CA ASP A 219 5.22 -0.44 17.13
C ASP A 219 4.96 -1.26 15.85
N LEU A 220 5.41 -2.52 15.80
CA LEU A 220 5.05 -3.47 14.74
C LEU A 220 3.55 -3.82 14.73
N HIS A 221 2.92 -3.98 15.89
CA HIS A 221 1.48 -4.20 15.97
C HIS A 221 0.70 -2.98 15.46
N LYS A 222 1.13 -1.78 15.84
CA LYS A 222 0.56 -0.54 15.31
C LYS A 222 0.72 -0.46 13.79
N LEU A 223 1.90 -0.80 13.27
CA LEU A 223 2.15 -0.88 11.83
C LEU A 223 1.20 -1.90 11.17
N LYS A 224 1.09 -3.13 11.70
CA LYS A 224 0.15 -4.16 11.22
C LYS A 224 -1.27 -3.62 11.08
N MET A 225 -1.81 -3.02 12.14
CA MET A 225 -3.17 -2.47 12.13
C MET A 225 -3.32 -1.37 11.09
N GLN A 226 -2.34 -0.48 10.96
CA GLN A 226 -2.34 0.57 9.94
C GLN A 226 -2.28 0.01 8.51
N ARG A 227 -1.45 -1.01 8.25
CA ARG A 227 -1.31 -1.60 6.91
C ARG A 227 -2.57 -2.35 6.51
N ILE A 228 -3.19 -3.10 7.44
CA ILE A 228 -4.46 -3.80 7.19
C ILE A 228 -5.59 -2.80 6.92
N ASP A 229 -5.72 -1.74 7.71
CA ASP A 229 -6.78 -0.72 7.54
C ASP A 229 -6.61 0.10 6.24
N ARG A 230 -5.36 0.34 5.81
CA ARG A 230 -5.07 1.03 4.55
C ARG A 230 -5.28 0.18 3.31
N TYR A 231 -5.39 -1.14 3.43
CA TYR A 231 -5.59 -2.00 2.27
C TYR A 231 -6.99 -1.74 1.69
N LYS A 232 -7.00 -1.08 0.52
CA LYS A 232 -8.20 -0.77 -0.26
C LYS A 232 -7.98 -1.24 -1.68
N GLN A 233 -8.53 -2.40 -2.03
CA GLN A 233 -8.64 -2.87 -3.41
C GLN A 233 -10.08 -3.26 -3.66
N GLY A 234 -10.75 -2.52 -4.55
CA GLY A 234 -12.14 -2.80 -4.89
C GLY A 234 -12.30 -4.17 -5.56
N VAL A 235 -11.41 -4.49 -6.51
CA VAL A 235 -11.42 -5.77 -7.23
C VAL A 235 -10.04 -6.40 -7.20
N TYR A 236 -9.95 -7.63 -6.67
CA TYR A 236 -8.77 -8.49 -6.76
C TYR A 236 -9.15 -9.81 -7.45
N ILE A 237 -8.33 -10.18 -8.44
CA ILE A 237 -8.37 -11.45 -9.15
C ILE A 237 -6.99 -12.08 -9.01
N ALA A 238 -6.95 -13.33 -8.54
CA ALA A 238 -5.70 -14.07 -8.40
C ALA A 238 -5.04 -14.24 -9.78
N PRO A 239 -3.81 -13.74 -10.00
CA PRO A 239 -3.17 -13.83 -11.30
C PRO A 239 -2.62 -15.24 -11.55
N TRP A 240 -2.76 -15.70 -12.79
CA TRP A 240 -1.97 -16.83 -13.30
C TRP A 240 -0.60 -16.34 -13.71
N ALA A 241 0.37 -17.24 -13.66
CA ALA A 241 1.73 -16.98 -14.09
C ALA A 241 2.35 -18.21 -14.75
N LYS A 242 3.37 -17.97 -15.56
CA LYS A 242 4.23 -19.00 -16.15
C LYS A 242 5.64 -18.91 -15.54
N PRO A 243 6.46 -19.99 -15.60
CA PRO A 243 7.69 -20.06 -14.80
C PRO A 243 8.83 -19.16 -15.32
N SER A 244 8.82 -18.78 -16.60
CA SER A 244 9.81 -17.88 -17.17
C SER A 244 9.29 -17.20 -18.43
N LEU A 245 10.03 -16.21 -18.95
CA LEU A 245 9.67 -15.54 -20.22
C LEU A 245 9.62 -16.50 -21.42
N GLN A 246 10.43 -17.55 -21.38
CA GLN A 246 10.59 -18.52 -22.47
C GLN A 246 9.62 -19.71 -22.34
N ALA A 247 8.94 -19.83 -21.20
CA ALA A 247 7.98 -20.90 -20.98
C ALA A 247 6.76 -20.72 -21.91
N PRO A 248 6.20 -21.84 -22.41
CA PRO A 248 5.01 -21.81 -23.24
C PRO A 248 3.79 -21.33 -22.43
N ASP A 249 2.82 -20.73 -23.11
CA ASP A 249 1.66 -20.08 -22.48
C ASP A 249 0.60 -21.06 -21.94
N ASP A 250 0.77 -22.35 -22.18
CA ASP A 250 -0.05 -23.44 -21.62
C ASP A 250 0.45 -23.90 -20.24
N ASN A 251 1.70 -23.59 -19.86
CA ASN A 251 2.28 -23.94 -18.58
C ASN A 251 1.99 -22.85 -17.52
N LEU A 252 0.73 -22.79 -17.09
CA LEU A 252 0.23 -21.80 -16.14
C LEU A 252 0.03 -22.40 -14.74
N PHE A 253 0.32 -21.58 -13.72
CA PHE A 253 0.03 -21.86 -12.32
C PHE A 253 -0.51 -20.60 -11.62
N LEU A 254 -1.20 -20.77 -10.49
CA LEU A 254 -1.61 -19.63 -9.66
C LEU A 254 -0.38 -19.01 -9.01
N LEU A 255 -0.17 -17.71 -9.22
CA LEU A 255 1.03 -17.03 -8.71
C LEU A 255 1.13 -17.12 -7.17
N MET A 256 0.02 -17.04 -6.45
CA MET A 256 0.02 -17.16 -4.99
C MET A 256 0.55 -18.51 -4.52
N ASP A 257 0.20 -19.61 -5.19
CA ASP A 257 0.66 -20.95 -4.79
C ASP A 257 2.18 -21.04 -4.89
N LYS A 258 2.75 -20.51 -5.99
CA LYS A 258 4.20 -20.43 -6.17
C LYS A 258 4.89 -19.54 -5.14
N VAL A 259 4.24 -18.43 -4.76
CA VAL A 259 4.73 -17.55 -3.69
C VAL A 259 4.75 -18.25 -2.34
N GLU A 260 3.70 -19.02 -2.00
CA GLU A 260 3.66 -19.78 -0.74
C GLU A 260 4.74 -20.88 -0.72
N GLU A 261 4.95 -21.59 -1.83
CA GLU A 261 6.07 -22.54 -1.98
C GLU A 261 7.42 -21.85 -1.73
N PHE A 262 7.64 -20.69 -2.35
CA PHE A 262 8.87 -19.92 -2.15
C PHE A 262 9.03 -19.44 -0.70
N LEU A 263 7.94 -19.01 -0.04
CA LEU A 263 7.97 -18.56 1.36
C LEU A 263 8.33 -19.68 2.34
N VAL A 264 7.98 -20.92 2.04
CA VAL A 264 8.33 -22.10 2.87
C VAL A 264 9.70 -22.68 2.54
N GLY A 265 10.10 -22.68 1.27
CA GLY A 265 11.37 -23.28 0.81
C GLY A 265 12.62 -22.44 1.12
N ASP A 266 13.77 -22.86 0.57
CA ASP A 266 15.07 -22.20 0.82
C ASP A 266 15.37 -21.03 -0.13
N GLY A 267 14.42 -20.67 -1.00
CA GLY A 267 14.55 -19.56 -1.94
C GLY A 267 14.79 -18.23 -1.22
N GLN A 268 15.73 -17.42 -1.75
CA GLN A 268 16.07 -16.10 -1.21
C GLN A 268 15.49 -14.96 -2.03
N VAL A 269 15.44 -15.11 -3.36
CA VAL A 269 14.94 -14.09 -4.28
C VAL A 269 13.87 -14.65 -5.19
N MET A 270 12.72 -13.99 -5.27
CA MET A 270 11.68 -14.26 -6.24
C MET A 270 11.43 -13.03 -7.12
N LEU A 271 11.60 -13.19 -8.43
CA LEU A 271 11.33 -12.16 -9.43
C LEU A 271 9.96 -12.38 -10.05
N ILE A 272 9.09 -11.37 -9.93
CA ILE A 272 7.77 -11.36 -10.55
C ILE A 272 7.79 -10.38 -11.73
N LEU A 273 7.65 -10.94 -12.92
CA LEU A 273 7.62 -10.20 -14.17
C LEU A 273 6.20 -10.04 -14.68
N GLY A 274 6.02 -9.04 -15.53
CA GLY A 274 4.78 -8.81 -16.25
C GLY A 274 4.76 -7.45 -16.92
N ASP A 275 3.86 -7.27 -17.86
CA ASP A 275 3.75 -6.00 -18.58
C ASP A 275 3.23 -4.86 -17.70
N SER A 276 3.33 -3.64 -18.23
CA SER A 276 2.67 -2.48 -17.62
C SER A 276 1.15 -2.74 -17.48
N GLY A 277 0.60 -2.51 -16.29
CA GLY A 277 -0.82 -2.77 -16.02
C GLY A 277 -1.20 -4.23 -15.76
N ALA A 278 -0.26 -5.18 -15.81
CA ALA A 278 -0.52 -6.61 -15.58
C ALA A 278 -0.97 -6.98 -14.15
N GLY A 279 -0.95 -6.03 -13.20
CA GLY A 279 -1.41 -6.25 -11.82
C GLY A 279 -0.32 -6.60 -10.81
N LYS A 280 0.97 -6.42 -11.13
CA LYS A 280 2.11 -6.66 -10.21
C LYS A 280 1.97 -5.92 -8.87
N SER A 281 1.77 -4.61 -8.90
CA SER A 281 1.57 -3.79 -7.70
C SER A 281 0.30 -4.18 -6.92
N THR A 282 -0.76 -4.58 -7.64
CA THR A 282 -2.01 -5.06 -7.04
C THR A 282 -1.76 -6.35 -6.27
N PHE A 283 -1.03 -7.30 -6.88
CA PHE A 283 -0.61 -8.54 -6.26
C PHE A 283 0.26 -8.30 -5.01
N ASN A 284 1.28 -7.45 -5.10
CA ASN A 284 2.17 -7.14 -3.98
C ASN A 284 1.43 -6.57 -2.77
N ARG A 285 0.47 -5.66 -2.99
CA ARG A 285 -0.36 -5.09 -1.91
C ARG A 285 -1.27 -6.14 -1.27
N TYR A 286 -1.79 -7.08 -2.06
CA TYR A 286 -2.59 -8.19 -1.53
C TYR A 286 -1.72 -9.18 -0.74
N LEU A 287 -0.53 -9.50 -1.24
CA LEU A 287 0.45 -10.34 -0.55
C LEU A 287 0.83 -9.71 0.81
N GLU A 288 1.15 -8.42 0.83
CA GLU A 288 1.43 -7.70 2.07
C GLU A 288 0.27 -7.80 3.07
N TYR A 289 -0.97 -7.55 2.62
CA TYR A 289 -2.16 -7.66 3.45
C TYR A 289 -2.31 -9.04 4.08
N LEU A 290 -2.16 -10.11 3.29
CA LEU A 290 -2.24 -11.49 3.79
C LEU A 290 -1.13 -11.80 4.80
N LEU A 291 0.10 -11.38 4.51
CA LEU A 291 1.23 -11.62 5.40
C LEU A 291 1.06 -10.89 6.73
N TRP A 292 0.56 -9.65 6.73
CA TRP A 292 0.26 -8.93 7.97
C TRP A 292 -0.88 -9.56 8.75
N GLN A 293 -1.92 -10.08 8.10
CA GLN A 293 -2.98 -10.83 8.80
C GLN A 293 -2.40 -12.04 9.54
N ARG A 294 -1.53 -12.80 8.87
CA ARG A 294 -0.90 -14.01 9.41
C ARG A 294 0.26 -13.73 10.37
N TYR A 295 0.79 -12.50 10.39
CA TYR A 295 1.91 -12.12 11.25
C TYR A 295 1.60 -12.39 12.73
N LYS A 296 2.56 -13.06 13.39
CA LYS A 296 2.60 -13.31 14.84
C LYS A 296 3.87 -12.65 15.42
N PRO A 297 3.86 -12.19 16.69
CA PRO A 297 5.06 -11.67 17.34
C PRO A 297 6.25 -12.61 17.21
N GLY A 298 7.45 -12.06 16.94
CA GLY A 298 8.65 -12.84 16.62
C GLY A 298 8.70 -13.45 15.20
N GLY A 299 7.61 -13.42 14.45
CA GLY A 299 7.56 -13.89 13.06
C GLY A 299 8.31 -12.98 12.07
N PRO A 300 8.43 -13.40 10.80
CA PRO A 300 9.04 -12.59 9.75
C PRO A 300 8.19 -11.35 9.45
N ILE A 301 8.83 -10.19 9.34
CA ILE A 301 8.19 -8.88 9.19
C ILE A 301 7.97 -8.59 7.69
N PRO A 302 6.72 -8.44 7.22
CA PRO A 302 6.45 -8.06 5.84
C PRO A 302 6.70 -6.56 5.63
N LEU A 303 7.53 -6.20 4.66
CA LEU A 303 7.78 -4.81 4.30
C LEU A 303 7.48 -4.60 2.82
N PHE A 304 6.35 -3.96 2.52
CA PHE A 304 6.11 -3.42 1.19
C PHE A 304 6.96 -2.18 0.97
N ILE A 305 7.72 -2.17 -0.12
CA ILE A 305 8.68 -1.14 -0.48
C ILE A 305 8.37 -0.66 -1.89
N ASN A 306 7.95 0.59 -2.02
CA ASN A 306 7.83 1.25 -3.31
C ASN A 306 9.19 1.78 -3.73
N LEU A 307 9.95 1.02 -4.53
CA LEU A 307 11.34 1.35 -4.88
C LEU A 307 11.50 2.76 -5.45
N PRO A 308 10.59 3.30 -6.31
CA PRO A 308 10.72 4.65 -6.85
C PRO A 308 10.56 5.78 -5.82
N GLY A 309 10.08 5.47 -4.62
CA GLY A 309 9.96 6.41 -3.51
C GLY A 309 11.23 6.53 -2.66
N LEU A 310 12.14 5.56 -2.75
CA LEU A 310 13.38 5.51 -1.98
C LEU A 310 14.50 6.32 -2.64
N GLU A 311 15.45 6.79 -1.84
CA GLU A 311 16.59 7.56 -2.37
C GLU A 311 17.74 6.65 -2.74
N ARG A 312 18.05 5.65 -1.89
CA ARG A 312 19.18 4.74 -2.08
C ARG A 312 18.79 3.29 -1.80
N PRO A 313 17.84 2.74 -2.58
CA PRO A 313 17.37 1.36 -2.40
C PRO A 313 18.50 0.33 -2.49
N GLU A 314 19.63 0.65 -3.13
CA GLU A 314 20.79 -0.22 -3.23
C GLU A 314 21.60 -0.33 -1.93
N LYS A 315 21.41 0.56 -0.94
CA LYS A 315 22.21 0.57 0.30
C LYS A 315 21.40 0.35 1.57
N ASN A 316 20.24 0.98 1.69
CA ASN A 316 19.51 1.08 2.96
C ASN A 316 18.04 0.67 2.81
N LEU A 317 17.77 -0.39 2.05
CA LEU A 317 16.42 -0.80 1.68
C LEU A 317 15.47 -0.98 2.88
N ILE A 318 15.91 -1.69 3.92
CA ILE A 318 15.10 -1.95 5.13
C ILE A 318 15.02 -0.69 6.01
N ALA A 319 16.17 -0.09 6.32
CA ALA A 319 16.24 1.10 7.17
C ALA A 319 15.42 2.28 6.60
N GLU A 320 15.53 2.60 5.31
CA GLU A 320 14.74 3.69 4.68
C GLU A 320 13.24 3.44 4.81
N GLN A 321 12.79 2.19 4.59
CA GLN A 321 11.38 1.85 4.71
C GLN A 321 10.87 1.92 6.16
N LEU A 322 11.67 1.47 7.14
CA LEU A 322 11.30 1.54 8.55
C LEU A 322 11.32 2.98 9.09
N MET A 323 12.21 3.83 8.59
CA MET A 323 12.20 5.27 8.89
C MET A 323 10.92 5.94 8.37
N GLU A 324 10.44 5.57 7.18
CA GLU A 324 9.13 6.04 6.67
C GLU A 324 7.97 5.63 7.59
N TYR A 325 8.11 4.48 8.26
CA TYR A 325 7.16 4.01 9.29
C TYR A 325 7.39 4.58 10.69
N SER A 326 8.27 5.59 10.82
CA SER A 326 8.57 6.30 12.07
C SER A 326 9.24 5.45 13.15
N PHE A 327 9.98 4.40 12.78
CA PHE A 327 10.86 3.68 13.71
C PHE A 327 12.16 4.47 13.96
N SER A 328 12.66 4.46 15.20
CA SER A 328 13.94 5.12 15.53
C SER A 328 15.13 4.28 15.08
N GLU A 329 16.29 4.91 14.88
CA GLU A 329 17.53 4.22 14.46
C GLU A 329 17.88 3.02 15.36
N SER A 330 17.71 3.16 16.67
CA SER A 330 17.93 2.07 17.62
C SER A 330 16.98 0.89 17.44
N GLN A 331 15.70 1.16 17.11
CA GLN A 331 14.73 0.11 16.82
C GLN A 331 15.03 -0.56 15.48
N ILE A 332 15.48 0.20 14.49
CA ILE A 332 15.88 -0.35 13.18
C ILE A 332 17.08 -1.28 13.35
N GLN A 333 18.09 -0.89 14.14
CA GLN A 333 19.25 -1.73 14.40
C GLN A 333 18.86 -3.03 15.12
N GLU A 334 17.99 -2.96 16.12
CA GLU A 334 17.44 -4.14 16.81
C GLU A 334 16.73 -5.08 15.84
N LEU A 335 15.84 -4.51 15.01
CA LEU A 335 15.08 -5.25 14.01
C LEU A 335 15.98 -5.93 12.99
N GLU A 336 16.96 -5.21 12.44
CA GLU A 336 17.88 -5.75 11.44
C GLU A 336 18.81 -6.84 11.98
N GLN A 337 19.09 -6.85 13.28
CA GLN A 337 19.97 -7.84 13.93
C GLN A 337 19.24 -9.09 14.41
N HIS A 338 17.97 -8.96 14.82
CA HIS A 338 17.24 -10.03 15.51
C HIS A 338 16.03 -10.55 14.75
N ARG A 339 15.59 -9.89 13.69
CA ARG A 339 14.36 -10.23 12.98
C ARG A 339 14.61 -10.62 11.54
N ARG A 340 13.67 -11.42 11.04
CA ARG A 340 13.61 -11.85 9.65
C ARG A 340 12.64 -10.98 8.88
N PHE A 341 12.90 -10.74 7.61
CA PHE A 341 12.06 -9.89 6.76
C PHE A 341 11.54 -10.60 5.53
N ILE A 342 10.34 -10.20 5.10
CA ILE A 342 9.84 -10.49 3.76
C ILE A 342 9.73 -9.14 3.05
N LEU A 343 10.70 -8.86 2.19
CA LEU A 343 10.79 -7.61 1.44
C LEU A 343 9.98 -7.74 0.16
N ILE A 344 8.96 -6.90 0.00
CA ILE A 344 8.10 -6.85 -1.18
C ILE A 344 8.42 -5.56 -1.94
N CYS A 345 9.42 -5.63 -2.80
CA CYS A 345 9.92 -4.50 -3.56
C CYS A 345 9.16 -4.34 -4.88
N ASP A 346 8.45 -3.23 -5.02
CA ASP A 346 7.65 -2.92 -6.19
C ASP A 346 8.31 -1.86 -7.08
N GLY A 347 8.36 -2.12 -8.39
CA GLY A 347 8.79 -1.14 -9.39
C GLY A 347 10.31 -1.02 -9.60
N TYR A 348 11.03 -2.15 -9.73
CA TYR A 348 12.48 -2.13 -9.97
C TYR A 348 12.89 -1.35 -11.23
N ASP A 349 12.10 -1.47 -12.30
CA ASP A 349 12.30 -0.74 -13.56
C ASP A 349 12.14 0.77 -13.39
N GLU A 350 11.21 1.18 -12.54
CA GLU A 350 10.87 2.60 -12.33
C GLU A 350 11.96 3.34 -11.53
N SER A 351 12.70 2.63 -10.68
CA SER A 351 13.89 3.16 -9.98
C SER A 351 15.16 3.20 -10.83
N GLN A 352 15.10 2.73 -12.09
CA GLN A 352 16.26 2.68 -13.01
C GLN A 352 17.46 1.95 -12.42
N LEU A 353 17.19 0.94 -11.59
CA LEU A 353 18.24 0.15 -10.98
C LEU A 353 18.86 -0.79 -12.02
N LEU A 354 20.18 -0.97 -11.89
CA LEU A 354 20.96 -1.95 -12.65
C LEU A 354 21.70 -2.90 -11.72
N THR A 355 21.55 -2.71 -10.41
CA THR A 355 22.28 -3.43 -9.37
C THR A 355 21.44 -4.53 -8.76
N ASN A 356 22.13 -5.53 -8.21
CA ASN A 356 21.51 -6.64 -7.52
C ASN A 356 21.19 -6.27 -6.07
N LEU A 357 19.92 -5.95 -5.78
CA LEU A 357 19.48 -5.47 -4.47
C LEU A 357 19.77 -6.44 -3.33
N HIS A 358 19.70 -7.75 -3.59
CA HIS A 358 20.07 -8.77 -2.61
C HIS A 358 21.54 -8.64 -2.21
N THR A 359 22.41 -8.50 -3.21
CA THR A 359 23.86 -8.40 -3.01
C THR A 359 24.27 -7.06 -2.40
N THR A 360 23.73 -5.94 -2.92
CA THR A 360 24.14 -4.60 -2.48
C THR A 360 23.64 -4.26 -1.08
N ASN A 361 22.48 -4.78 -0.68
CA ASN A 361 21.99 -4.69 0.71
C ASN A 361 22.55 -5.80 1.61
N ALA A 362 23.43 -6.65 1.08
CA ALA A 362 24.12 -7.72 1.79
C ALA A 362 23.17 -8.66 2.56
N LEU A 363 22.03 -8.98 1.94
CA LEU A 363 21.04 -9.89 2.53
C LEU A 363 21.61 -11.32 2.61
N ASN A 364 21.28 -12.03 3.69
CA ASN A 364 21.63 -13.43 3.91
C ASN A 364 23.14 -13.78 3.85
N GLN A 365 24.04 -12.82 4.10
CA GLN A 365 25.47 -13.07 4.29
C GLN A 365 25.79 -13.34 5.77
N GLU A 366 26.92 -13.99 6.07
CA GLU A 366 27.31 -14.32 7.45
C GLU A 366 27.23 -13.10 8.40
N GLY A 367 26.40 -13.22 9.45
CA GLY A 367 26.16 -12.16 10.43
C GLY A 367 25.31 -10.99 9.94
N LYS A 368 24.63 -11.10 8.78
CA LYS A 368 23.79 -10.05 8.19
C LYS A 368 22.32 -10.46 8.08
N ARG A 369 21.49 -9.47 7.69
CA ARG A 369 20.01 -9.46 7.68
C ARG A 369 19.41 -10.69 6.97
N ASP A 370 18.67 -11.51 7.72
CA ASP A 370 17.90 -12.65 7.18
C ASP A 370 16.61 -12.16 6.52
N ALA A 371 16.53 -12.30 5.19
CA ALA A 371 15.41 -11.77 4.42
C ALA A 371 15.11 -12.59 3.17
N LYS A 372 13.81 -12.76 2.90
CA LYS A 372 13.32 -13.13 1.57
C LYS A 372 12.97 -11.88 0.78
N LEU A 373 13.38 -11.87 -0.49
CA LEU A 373 13.25 -10.71 -1.36
C LEU A 373 12.35 -11.02 -2.57
N PHE A 374 11.18 -10.41 -2.58
CA PHE A 374 10.29 -10.34 -3.74
C PHE A 374 10.55 -9.05 -4.50
N ILE A 375 10.81 -9.14 -5.80
CA ILE A 375 11.01 -7.97 -6.65
C ILE A 375 10.06 -8.06 -7.84
N THR A 376 9.33 -6.99 -8.11
CA THR A 376 8.59 -6.84 -9.37
C THR A 376 9.37 -6.01 -10.38
N CYS A 377 9.28 -6.41 -11.65
CA CYS A 377 9.88 -5.67 -12.74
C CYS A 377 9.02 -5.78 -14.01
N ARG A 378 9.02 -4.71 -14.81
CA ARG A 378 8.51 -4.75 -16.18
C ARG A 378 9.40 -5.63 -17.07
N THR A 379 8.78 -6.52 -17.83
CA THR A 379 9.44 -7.32 -18.88
C THR A 379 10.20 -6.42 -19.87
N GLN A 380 9.65 -5.24 -20.16
CA GLN A 380 10.21 -4.22 -21.04
C GLN A 380 11.61 -3.75 -20.65
N TYR A 381 11.92 -3.76 -19.35
CA TYR A 381 13.15 -3.19 -18.80
C TYR A 381 14.34 -4.16 -18.83
N LEU A 382 14.09 -5.44 -19.10
CA LEU A 382 15.10 -6.49 -19.01
C LEU A 382 16.00 -6.52 -20.24
N GLY A 383 17.31 -6.66 -20.04
CA GLY A 383 18.29 -6.94 -21.09
C GLY A 383 18.52 -8.44 -21.26
N HIS A 384 19.43 -8.85 -22.15
CA HIS A 384 19.74 -10.27 -22.38
C HIS A 384 20.23 -10.98 -21.11
N ASP A 385 21.08 -10.32 -20.32
CA ASP A 385 21.71 -10.87 -19.11
C ASP A 385 21.09 -10.28 -17.83
N TYR A 386 19.76 -10.08 -17.83
CA TYR A 386 19.09 -9.44 -16.68
C TYR A 386 19.19 -10.26 -15.39
N ARG A 387 19.36 -11.58 -15.48
CA ARG A 387 19.40 -12.48 -14.32
C ARG A 387 20.50 -12.11 -13.32
N ASP A 388 21.64 -11.59 -13.79
CA ASP A 388 22.75 -11.13 -12.92
C ASP A 388 22.32 -10.03 -11.94
N ARG A 389 21.26 -9.28 -12.28
CA ARG A 389 20.67 -8.24 -11.44
C ARG A 389 19.78 -8.78 -10.32
N PHE A 390 19.46 -10.07 -10.31
CA PHE A 390 18.51 -10.63 -9.33
C PHE A 390 19.00 -11.92 -8.66
N VAL A 391 19.78 -12.75 -9.35
CA VAL A 391 20.26 -14.03 -8.79
C VAL A 391 21.22 -13.76 -7.62
N PRO A 392 21.03 -14.37 -6.44
CA PRO A 392 21.96 -14.26 -5.32
C PRO A 392 23.37 -14.75 -5.70
N LYS A 393 24.40 -14.06 -5.20
CA LYS A 393 25.80 -14.51 -5.33
C LYS A 393 26.19 -15.29 -4.08
N ALA A 394 26.73 -16.50 -4.24
CA ALA A 394 27.26 -17.29 -3.13
C ALA A 394 28.48 -16.60 -2.50
N ALA A 395 28.70 -16.85 -1.20
CA ALA A 395 29.76 -16.21 -0.41
C ALA A 395 31.20 -16.67 -0.75
N ASP A 396 31.34 -17.76 -1.51
CA ASP A 396 32.66 -18.37 -1.77
C ASP A 396 33.40 -17.74 -2.97
N GLN A 397 34.73 -17.81 -2.90
CA GLN A 397 35.76 -17.02 -3.61
C GLN A 397 35.75 -17.01 -5.16
N TYR A 398 34.73 -17.57 -5.80
CA TYR A 398 34.56 -17.55 -7.27
C TYR A 398 33.22 -16.98 -7.75
N HIS A 399 32.41 -16.34 -6.90
CA HIS A 399 31.16 -15.69 -7.31
C HIS A 399 30.24 -16.61 -8.15
N GLN A 400 30.10 -17.88 -7.77
CA GLN A 400 29.16 -18.77 -8.45
C GLN A 400 27.72 -18.29 -8.18
N ALA A 401 26.93 -18.19 -9.24
CA ALA A 401 25.53 -17.80 -9.17
C ALA A 401 24.74 -18.88 -8.44
N ALA A 402 24.07 -18.53 -7.33
CA ALA A 402 23.26 -19.46 -6.55
C ALA A 402 21.87 -19.59 -7.18
N ASN A 403 21.83 -20.20 -8.38
CA ASN A 403 20.60 -20.32 -9.17
C ASN A 403 19.47 -21.05 -8.41
N ASP A 404 19.82 -21.97 -7.51
CA ASP A 404 18.84 -22.72 -6.71
C ASP A 404 18.11 -21.84 -5.68
N LEU A 405 18.68 -20.68 -5.33
CA LEU A 405 18.09 -19.71 -4.40
C LEU A 405 17.23 -18.65 -5.12
N PHE A 406 17.16 -18.70 -6.45
CA PHE A 406 16.44 -17.76 -7.29
C PHE A 406 15.23 -18.41 -7.97
N GLN A 407 14.06 -17.77 -7.86
CA GLN A 407 12.85 -18.19 -8.55
C GLN A 407 12.30 -17.03 -9.41
N GLU A 408 11.64 -17.40 -10.51
CA GLU A 408 11.01 -16.45 -11.43
C GLU A 408 9.56 -16.87 -11.68
N ALA A 409 8.70 -15.87 -11.88
CA ALA A 409 7.36 -16.06 -12.41
C ALA A 409 6.97 -14.87 -13.28
N VAL A 410 6.29 -15.12 -14.40
CA VAL A 410 5.79 -14.10 -15.33
C VAL A 410 4.27 -14.11 -15.29
N ILE A 411 3.65 -13.01 -14.87
CA ILE A 411 2.19 -12.87 -14.86
C ILE A 411 1.65 -13.05 -16.28
N ALA A 412 0.72 -13.98 -16.43
CA ALA A 412 0.02 -14.23 -17.67
C ALA A 412 -1.14 -13.22 -17.85
N PRO A 413 -1.54 -12.93 -19.10
CA PRO A 413 -2.76 -12.18 -19.38
C PRO A 413 -4.00 -12.84 -18.75
N LEU A 414 -5.02 -12.05 -18.46
CA LEU A 414 -6.27 -12.56 -17.90
C LEU A 414 -6.96 -13.51 -18.88
N SER A 415 -7.44 -14.65 -18.38
CA SER A 415 -8.34 -15.52 -19.13
C SER A 415 -9.74 -14.90 -19.22
N LYS A 416 -10.57 -15.41 -20.14
CA LYS A 416 -11.98 -14.99 -20.25
C LYS A 416 -12.73 -15.16 -18.93
N ASP A 417 -12.52 -16.27 -18.23
CA ASP A 417 -13.17 -16.54 -16.95
C ASP A 417 -12.74 -15.54 -15.87
N GLN A 418 -11.46 -15.16 -15.86
CA GLN A 418 -10.95 -14.12 -14.95
C GLN A 418 -11.53 -12.74 -15.28
N ILE A 419 -11.73 -12.41 -16.57
CA ILE A 419 -12.39 -11.17 -16.99
C ILE A 419 -13.85 -11.18 -16.51
N GLU A 420 -14.58 -12.28 -16.70
CA GLU A 420 -15.96 -12.42 -16.24
C GLU A 420 -16.07 -12.24 -14.71
N LEU A 421 -15.17 -12.86 -13.96
CA LEU A 421 -15.10 -12.72 -12.51
C LEU A 421 -14.73 -11.30 -12.08
N TYR A 422 -13.84 -10.63 -12.82
CA TYR A 422 -13.48 -9.23 -12.58
C TYR A 422 -14.72 -8.34 -12.74
N VAL A 423 -15.44 -8.48 -13.86
CA VAL A 423 -16.65 -7.70 -14.15
C VAL A 423 -17.71 -7.92 -13.08
N GLU A 424 -17.90 -9.17 -12.65
CA GLU A 424 -18.84 -9.51 -11.59
C GLU A 424 -18.55 -8.80 -10.27
N LYS A 425 -17.27 -8.71 -9.89
CA LYS A 425 -16.84 -7.98 -8.68
C LYS A 425 -16.85 -6.46 -8.86
N TYR A 426 -16.72 -5.97 -10.10
CA TYR A 426 -16.69 -4.55 -10.43
C TYR A 426 -18.08 -3.91 -10.37
N VAL A 427 -19.11 -4.57 -10.93
CA VAL A 427 -20.47 -4.03 -11.05
C VAL A 427 -21.03 -3.46 -9.74
N PRO A 428 -20.90 -4.12 -8.57
CA PRO A 428 -21.43 -3.59 -7.31
C PRO A 428 -20.72 -2.33 -6.78
N LEU A 429 -19.53 -2.01 -7.30
CA LEU A 429 -18.72 -0.89 -6.82
C LEU A 429 -19.05 0.44 -7.51
N GLU A 430 -19.67 0.38 -8.68
CA GLU A 430 -19.96 1.55 -9.48
C GLU A 430 -21.46 1.89 -9.49
N PRO A 431 -21.82 3.18 -9.41
CA PRO A 431 -23.20 3.62 -9.49
C PRO A 431 -23.68 3.58 -10.95
N THR A 432 -23.87 2.40 -11.52
CA THR A 432 -24.35 2.20 -12.90
C THR A 432 -25.58 1.31 -12.95
N THR A 433 -26.36 1.44 -14.02
CA THR A 433 -27.48 0.53 -14.34
C THR A 433 -27.04 -0.75 -15.06
N TRP A 434 -25.76 -0.85 -15.42
CA TRP A 434 -25.24 -1.97 -16.21
C TRP A 434 -25.01 -3.19 -15.33
N VAL A 435 -25.43 -4.36 -15.83
CA VAL A 435 -25.14 -5.65 -15.20
C VAL A 435 -23.97 -6.35 -15.88
N LYS A 436 -23.46 -7.44 -15.27
CA LYS A 436 -22.37 -8.26 -15.82
C LYS A 436 -22.58 -8.60 -17.30
N LYS A 437 -23.81 -8.96 -17.67
CA LYS A 437 -24.17 -9.31 -19.04
C LYS A 437 -23.97 -8.16 -20.02
N ASP A 438 -24.38 -6.94 -19.67
CA ASP A 438 -24.25 -5.78 -20.57
C ASP A 438 -22.77 -5.51 -20.91
N TYR A 439 -21.90 -5.61 -19.91
CA TYR A 439 -20.46 -5.46 -20.10
C TYR A 439 -19.88 -6.58 -20.97
N MET A 440 -20.14 -7.85 -20.62
CA MET A 440 -19.59 -8.99 -21.36
C MET A 440 -20.06 -9.05 -22.81
N ASP A 441 -21.33 -8.71 -23.07
CA ASP A 441 -21.87 -8.61 -24.42
C ASP A 441 -21.12 -7.55 -25.23
N LYS A 442 -20.86 -6.36 -24.66
CA LYS A 442 -20.14 -5.30 -25.37
C LYS A 442 -18.66 -5.59 -25.56
N LEU A 443 -18.00 -6.16 -24.56
CA LEU A 443 -16.61 -6.59 -24.68
C LEU A 443 -16.42 -7.61 -25.80
N THR A 444 -17.38 -8.53 -25.96
CA THR A 444 -17.34 -9.58 -26.99
C THR A 444 -17.73 -9.06 -28.38
N ILE A 445 -18.70 -8.15 -28.46
CA ILE A 445 -19.23 -7.64 -29.75
C ILE A 445 -18.29 -6.63 -30.40
N ILE A 446 -17.58 -5.81 -29.62
CA ILE A 446 -16.68 -4.79 -30.18
C ILE A 446 -15.39 -5.48 -30.67
N PRO A 447 -15.03 -5.36 -31.97
CA PRO A 447 -13.86 -6.04 -32.53
C PRO A 447 -12.56 -5.71 -31.79
N ASN A 448 -11.74 -6.72 -31.53
CA ASN A 448 -10.42 -6.67 -30.87
C ASN A 448 -10.43 -6.11 -29.44
N LEU A 449 -11.61 -5.86 -28.84
CA LEU A 449 -11.69 -5.33 -27.49
C LEU A 449 -11.37 -6.40 -26.44
N MET A 450 -11.77 -7.66 -26.65
CA MET A 450 -11.45 -8.76 -25.73
C MET A 450 -9.95 -8.93 -25.53
N ASP A 451 -9.16 -8.89 -26.62
CA ASP A 451 -7.70 -9.06 -26.54
C ASP A 451 -7.05 -7.91 -25.76
N LEU A 452 -7.57 -6.69 -25.92
CA LEU A 452 -7.10 -5.52 -25.19
C LEU A 452 -7.35 -5.65 -23.68
N VAL A 453 -8.52 -6.15 -23.29
CA VAL A 453 -8.92 -6.23 -21.87
C VAL A 453 -8.38 -7.47 -21.15
N MET A 454 -7.58 -8.31 -21.82
CA MET A 454 -6.77 -9.33 -21.13
C MET A 454 -5.75 -8.70 -20.17
N ASN A 455 -5.41 -7.42 -20.35
CA ASN A 455 -4.65 -6.66 -19.36
C ASN A 455 -5.61 -6.04 -18.31
N PRO A 456 -5.44 -6.32 -17.00
CA PRO A 456 -6.36 -5.87 -15.96
C PRO A 456 -6.58 -4.37 -15.92
N PHE A 457 -5.53 -3.57 -16.13
CA PHE A 457 -5.66 -2.11 -16.14
C PHE A 457 -6.50 -1.62 -17.33
N LEU A 458 -6.36 -2.28 -18.48
CA LEU A 458 -7.13 -1.94 -19.68
C LEU A 458 -8.59 -2.36 -19.55
N LEU A 459 -8.84 -3.49 -18.88
CA LEU A 459 -10.18 -3.91 -18.50
C LEU A 459 -10.87 -2.86 -17.62
N THR A 460 -10.24 -2.40 -16.54
CA THR A 460 -10.81 -1.36 -15.67
C THR A 460 -11.21 -0.12 -16.48
N LEU A 461 -10.31 0.34 -17.34
CA LEU A 461 -10.56 1.51 -18.17
C LEU A 461 -11.69 1.29 -19.19
N ALA A 462 -11.79 0.10 -19.78
CA ALA A 462 -12.90 -0.26 -20.65
C ALA A 462 -14.24 -0.23 -19.89
N LEU A 463 -14.30 -0.82 -18.69
CA LEU A 463 -15.53 -0.85 -17.88
C LEU A 463 -15.98 0.55 -17.44
N GLU A 464 -15.04 1.45 -17.14
CA GLU A 464 -15.34 2.85 -16.79
C GLU A 464 -15.84 3.70 -17.98
N THR A 465 -15.46 3.33 -19.19
CA THR A 465 -15.72 4.13 -20.40
C THR A 465 -16.89 3.61 -21.23
N LEU A 466 -17.12 2.30 -21.26
CA LEU A 466 -18.17 1.67 -22.07
C LEU A 466 -19.57 2.26 -21.85
N PRO A 467 -20.09 2.41 -20.60
CA PRO A 467 -21.42 2.97 -20.38
C PRO A 467 -21.57 4.37 -20.99
N LYS A 468 -20.54 5.21 -20.84
CA LYS A 468 -20.51 6.60 -21.31
C LYS A 468 -20.45 6.73 -22.84
N VAL A 469 -19.98 5.69 -23.53
CA VAL A 469 -19.82 5.69 -24.99
C VAL A 469 -21.02 5.03 -25.67
N VAL A 470 -21.68 4.09 -24.98
CA VAL A 470 -22.82 3.30 -25.49
C VAL A 470 -24.19 3.95 -25.19
N GLU A 471 -24.27 4.89 -24.23
CA GLU A 471 -25.51 5.58 -23.89
C GLU A 471 -26.24 6.13 -25.13
N GLY A 472 -27.47 5.66 -25.37
CA GLY A 472 -28.30 6.06 -26.52
C GLY A 472 -27.94 5.44 -27.89
N LYS A 473 -27.06 4.44 -27.96
CA LYS A 473 -26.57 3.85 -29.23
C LYS A 473 -26.81 2.32 -29.31
N THR A 474 -27.72 1.87 -30.19
CA THR A 474 -28.10 0.45 -30.37
C THR A 474 -27.77 -0.15 -31.76
N ASP A 475 -27.29 0.65 -32.73
CA ASP A 475 -27.05 0.23 -34.12
C ASP A 475 -25.62 -0.31 -34.37
N LEU A 476 -25.46 -1.29 -35.28
CA LEU A 476 -24.18 -1.90 -35.69
C LEU A 476 -23.21 -0.87 -36.28
N SER A 477 -23.72 0.08 -37.07
CA SER A 477 -22.92 1.20 -37.59
C SER A 477 -22.40 2.11 -36.46
N ARG A 478 -23.13 2.20 -35.34
CA ARG A 478 -22.71 2.93 -34.15
C ARG A 478 -21.68 2.17 -33.32
N LEU A 479 -21.69 0.82 -33.30
CA LEU A 479 -20.69 0.01 -32.61
C LEU A 479 -19.27 0.24 -33.16
N ARG A 480 -19.18 0.41 -34.47
CA ARG A 480 -17.96 0.80 -35.18
C ARG A 480 -17.44 2.17 -34.71
N VAL A 481 -18.32 3.17 -34.66
CA VAL A 481 -18.00 4.51 -34.10
C VAL A 481 -17.59 4.43 -32.62
N ILE A 482 -18.27 3.58 -31.83
CA ILE A 482 -17.96 3.34 -30.41
C ILE A 482 -16.54 2.83 -30.23
N ARG A 483 -16.06 1.93 -31.09
CA ARG A 483 -14.67 1.41 -31.03
C ARG A 483 -13.65 2.54 -31.12
N VAL A 484 -13.80 3.41 -32.11
CA VAL A 484 -12.90 4.55 -32.34
C VAL A 484 -12.93 5.57 -31.19
N GLU A 485 -14.12 5.90 -30.67
CA GLU A 485 -14.29 6.78 -29.51
C GLU A 485 -13.69 6.16 -28.23
N LEU A 486 -13.83 4.84 -28.06
CA LEU A 486 -13.27 4.09 -26.94
C LEU A 486 -11.75 4.16 -26.95
N PHE A 487 -11.11 3.89 -28.09
CA PHE A 487 -9.66 3.98 -28.24
C PHE A 487 -9.12 5.38 -27.92
N ASP A 488 -9.77 6.45 -28.38
CA ASP A 488 -9.33 7.82 -28.08
C ASP A 488 -9.42 8.16 -26.59
N LYS A 489 -10.54 7.82 -25.94
CA LYS A 489 -10.70 8.01 -24.49
C LYS A 489 -9.68 7.19 -23.71
N PHE A 490 -9.44 5.97 -24.19
CA PHE A 490 -8.51 5.03 -23.59
C PHE A 490 -7.07 5.54 -23.62
N VAL A 491 -6.54 5.91 -24.80
CA VAL A 491 -5.16 6.41 -24.95
C VAL A 491 -4.96 7.65 -24.08
N LYS A 492 -5.93 8.57 -24.07
CA LYS A 492 -5.87 9.78 -23.26
C LYS A 492 -5.83 9.47 -21.76
N HIS A 493 -6.69 8.57 -21.30
CA HIS A 493 -6.71 8.18 -19.89
C HIS A 493 -5.43 7.44 -19.48
N TRP A 494 -4.94 6.50 -20.30
CA TRP A 494 -3.68 5.79 -20.07
C TRP A 494 -2.50 6.77 -19.90
N LEU A 495 -2.39 7.76 -20.80
CA LEU A 495 -1.36 8.78 -20.72
C LEU A 495 -1.54 9.67 -19.49
N GLY A 496 -2.77 10.03 -19.13
CA GLY A 496 -3.08 10.78 -17.91
C GLY A 496 -2.72 10.04 -16.62
N VAL A 497 -2.86 8.71 -16.58
CA VAL A 497 -2.40 7.87 -15.46
C VAL A 497 -0.88 7.81 -15.43
N ASN A 498 -0.22 7.58 -16.56
CA ASN A 498 1.25 7.53 -16.63
C ASN A 498 1.90 8.88 -16.31
N LYS A 499 1.28 9.99 -16.72
CA LYS A 499 1.67 11.35 -16.32
C LYS A 499 1.70 11.50 -14.81
N ARG A 500 0.59 11.16 -14.12
CA ARG A 500 0.50 11.22 -12.66
C ARG A 500 1.52 10.32 -11.97
N ARG A 501 1.75 9.12 -12.53
CA ARG A 501 2.77 8.18 -12.04
C ARG A 501 4.17 8.81 -12.11
N LEU A 502 4.57 9.33 -13.28
CA LEU A 502 5.88 9.97 -13.46
C LEU A 502 6.06 11.21 -12.58
N GLN A 503 5.00 12.01 -12.37
CA GLN A 503 5.03 13.15 -11.46
C GLN A 503 5.22 12.76 -9.99
N GLY A 504 4.83 11.55 -9.60
CA GLY A 504 4.97 11.03 -8.24
C GLY A 504 6.29 10.32 -7.97
N GLN A 505 7.16 10.16 -8.98
CA GLN A 505 8.44 9.44 -8.83
C GLN A 505 9.58 10.40 -8.47
N LYS A 506 10.56 9.90 -7.71
CA LYS A 506 11.85 10.59 -7.53
C LYS A 506 12.73 10.34 -8.75
N LEU A 507 12.62 11.22 -9.75
CA LEU A 507 13.47 11.20 -10.95
C LEU A 507 14.80 11.89 -10.69
N LYS A 508 15.84 11.51 -11.44
CA LYS A 508 17.11 12.25 -11.50
C LYS A 508 16.90 13.60 -12.19
N ASP A 509 17.73 14.59 -11.86
CA ASP A 509 17.62 15.98 -12.32
C ASP A 509 17.35 16.11 -13.84
N GLU A 510 18.14 15.44 -14.69
CA GLU A 510 17.96 15.48 -16.15
C GLU A 510 16.57 14.97 -16.62
N LYS A 511 16.09 13.86 -16.04
CA LYS A 511 14.75 13.32 -16.36
C LYS A 511 13.65 14.22 -15.81
N GLN A 512 13.87 14.84 -14.66
CA GLN A 512 12.90 15.74 -14.04
C GLN A 512 12.74 17.03 -14.87
N GLU A 513 13.82 17.60 -15.38
CA GLU A 513 13.79 18.74 -16.29
C GLU A 513 13.06 18.41 -17.60
N ALA A 514 13.39 17.28 -18.23
CA ALA A 514 12.72 16.82 -19.44
C ALA A 514 11.22 16.56 -19.21
N LEU A 515 10.85 15.96 -18.07
CA LEU A 515 9.45 15.78 -17.70
C LEU A 515 8.74 17.14 -17.57
N GLN A 516 9.36 18.13 -16.94
CA GLN A 516 8.77 19.46 -16.78
C GLN A 516 8.53 20.16 -18.12
N VAL A 517 9.44 20.00 -19.08
CA VAL A 517 9.26 20.47 -20.46
C VAL A 517 8.06 19.77 -21.10
N LEU A 518 7.99 18.43 -21.04
CA LEU A 518 6.86 17.68 -21.59
C LEU A 518 5.52 18.05 -20.94
N LEU A 519 5.50 18.31 -19.63
CA LEU A 519 4.31 18.76 -18.90
C LEU A 519 3.84 20.14 -19.36
N THR A 520 4.78 21.07 -19.57
CA THR A 520 4.50 22.44 -20.02
C THR A 520 3.96 22.49 -21.44
N ASP A 521 4.52 21.68 -22.34
CA ASP A 521 4.10 21.61 -23.74
C ASP A 521 2.80 20.79 -23.94
N GLY A 522 2.52 19.87 -23.01
CA GLY A 522 1.30 19.06 -22.99
C GLY A 522 1.61 17.58 -23.11
N PHE A 523 1.90 16.93 -21.97
CA PHE A 523 2.36 15.55 -21.91
C PHE A 523 1.49 14.55 -22.68
N GLU A 524 0.16 14.65 -22.53
CA GLU A 524 -0.79 13.76 -23.21
C GLU A 524 -0.77 13.97 -24.74
N ARG A 525 -0.67 15.22 -25.20
CA ARG A 525 -0.60 15.55 -26.63
C ARG A 525 0.70 14.99 -27.23
N ASN A 526 1.82 15.20 -26.55
CA ASN A 526 3.12 14.67 -26.95
C ASN A 526 3.14 13.14 -26.98
N GLY A 527 2.62 12.49 -25.94
CA GLY A 527 2.51 11.03 -25.90
C GLY A 527 1.62 10.44 -27.01
N ILE A 528 0.54 11.13 -27.40
CA ILE A 528 -0.29 10.75 -28.55
C ILE A 528 0.50 10.91 -29.86
N ASP A 529 1.17 12.05 -30.05
CA ASP A 529 1.95 12.33 -31.25
C ASP A 529 3.11 11.36 -31.43
N PHE A 530 3.85 11.06 -30.36
CA PHE A 530 4.91 10.06 -30.34
C PHE A 530 4.42 8.68 -30.75
N GLN A 531 3.31 8.21 -30.18
CA GLN A 531 2.72 6.91 -30.52
C GLN A 531 2.26 6.84 -31.98
N LYS A 532 1.67 7.93 -32.50
CA LYS A 532 1.27 8.03 -33.91
C LYS A 532 2.47 7.97 -34.84
N LYS A 533 3.50 8.77 -34.57
CA LYS A 533 4.75 8.77 -35.36
C LYS A 533 5.41 7.40 -35.38
N LEU A 534 5.46 6.72 -34.23
CA LEU A 534 5.98 5.37 -34.13
C LEU A 534 5.17 4.37 -34.95
N ALA A 535 3.83 4.40 -34.83
CA ALA A 535 2.96 3.51 -35.61
C ALA A 535 3.12 3.72 -37.13
N VAL A 536 3.25 4.98 -37.56
CA VAL A 536 3.53 5.31 -38.96
C VAL A 536 4.90 4.80 -39.40
N ALA A 537 5.94 4.95 -38.57
CA ALA A 537 7.28 4.47 -38.89
C ALA A 537 7.31 2.94 -39.01
N ILE A 538 6.66 2.21 -38.10
CA ILE A 538 6.51 0.75 -38.17
C ILE A 538 5.80 0.35 -39.47
N PHE A 539 4.70 1.04 -39.80
CA PHE A 539 3.95 0.76 -41.01
C PHE A 539 4.76 0.96 -42.29
N ARG A 540 5.56 2.03 -42.33
CA ARG A 540 6.38 2.41 -43.47
C ARG A 540 7.62 1.54 -43.62
N GLU A 541 8.32 1.25 -42.52
CA GLU A 541 9.68 0.70 -42.55
C GLU A 541 9.73 -0.80 -42.21
N GLN A 542 8.66 -1.38 -41.67
CA GLN A 542 8.59 -2.80 -41.26
C GLN A 542 7.33 -3.51 -41.74
N ASP A 543 6.74 -3.01 -42.82
CA ASP A 543 5.56 -3.61 -43.41
C ASP A 543 4.35 -3.75 -42.47
N GLY A 544 4.23 -2.85 -41.48
CA GLY A 544 3.15 -2.92 -40.48
C GLY A 544 3.35 -3.99 -39.41
N ARG A 545 4.46 -4.75 -39.45
CA ARG A 545 4.78 -5.74 -38.42
C ARG A 545 5.08 -5.01 -37.11
N PRO A 546 4.28 -5.22 -36.05
CA PRO A 546 4.38 -4.42 -34.82
C PRO A 546 5.67 -4.69 -34.02
N ILE A 547 6.38 -5.78 -34.33
CA ILE A 547 7.59 -6.19 -33.64
C ILE A 547 8.82 -5.42 -34.13
N VAL A 548 9.30 -4.52 -33.26
CA VAL A 548 10.52 -3.75 -33.50
C VAL A 548 11.66 -4.31 -32.66
N GLU A 549 12.62 -4.97 -33.30
CA GLU A 549 13.89 -5.31 -32.67
C GLU A 549 14.83 -4.11 -32.72
N TYR A 550 15.28 -3.63 -31.55
CA TYR A 550 16.19 -2.50 -31.44
C TYR A 550 17.47 -2.87 -30.67
N SER A 551 18.60 -2.45 -31.20
CA SER A 551 19.92 -2.58 -30.62
C SER A 551 20.66 -1.25 -30.78
N GLN A 552 20.96 -0.58 -29.68
CA GLN A 552 21.59 0.75 -29.67
C GLN A 552 22.84 0.85 -30.55
N PHE A 553 23.64 -0.21 -30.64
CA PHE A 553 24.85 -0.23 -31.46
C PHE A 553 24.58 -0.49 -32.95
N ARG A 554 23.55 -1.28 -33.28
CA ARG A 554 23.26 -1.72 -34.66
C ARG A 554 22.32 -0.75 -35.37
N ASP A 555 21.34 -0.23 -34.63
CA ASP A 555 20.22 0.53 -35.16
C ASP A 555 20.39 2.06 -34.99
N LYS A 556 21.56 2.53 -34.52
CA LYS A 556 21.83 3.96 -34.26
C LYS A 556 21.56 4.86 -35.47
N ALA A 557 21.82 4.35 -36.68
CA ALA A 557 21.64 5.07 -37.94
C ALA A 557 20.30 4.77 -38.64
N THR A 558 19.39 4.05 -37.97
CA THR A 558 18.08 3.67 -38.52
C THR A 558 16.97 4.53 -37.92
N TRP A 559 15.78 4.50 -38.54
CA TRP A 559 14.57 5.16 -38.04
C TRP A 559 14.25 4.78 -36.59
N LYS A 560 14.61 3.56 -36.16
CA LYS A 560 14.35 3.06 -34.81
C LYS A 560 15.01 3.92 -33.73
N ASN A 561 16.13 4.57 -34.04
CA ASN A 561 16.83 5.41 -33.06
C ASN A 561 15.99 6.62 -32.61
N GLU A 562 15.06 7.11 -33.43
CA GLU A 562 14.14 8.19 -33.07
C GLU A 562 13.21 7.80 -31.91
N PHE A 563 12.83 6.52 -31.80
CA PHE A 563 11.83 6.04 -30.85
C PHE A 563 12.40 5.16 -29.73
N PHE A 564 13.55 4.54 -29.96
CA PHE A 564 14.13 3.54 -29.05
C PHE A 564 15.48 3.94 -28.47
N SER A 565 15.99 5.14 -28.78
CA SER A 565 17.24 5.64 -28.19
C SER A 565 17.17 5.82 -26.67
N THR A 566 18.34 6.04 -26.08
CA THR A 566 18.53 6.39 -24.67
C THR A 566 18.34 7.88 -24.40
N ASP A 567 17.85 8.65 -25.38
CA ASP A 567 17.46 10.04 -25.14
C ASP A 567 16.40 10.11 -24.04
N VAL A 568 16.50 11.15 -23.21
CA VAL A 568 15.67 11.29 -22.00
C VAL A 568 14.20 11.51 -22.34
N PHE A 569 13.90 12.36 -23.33
CA PHE A 569 12.54 12.62 -23.77
C PHE A 569 11.92 11.39 -24.42
N VAL A 570 12.68 10.72 -25.29
CA VAL A 570 12.26 9.47 -25.93
C VAL A 570 11.98 8.39 -24.89
N THR A 571 12.83 8.27 -23.88
CA THR A 571 12.67 7.28 -22.80
C THR A 571 11.41 7.55 -21.98
N LEU A 572 11.15 8.80 -21.56
CA LEU A 572 9.93 9.15 -20.81
C LEU A 572 8.65 8.89 -21.62
N GLN A 573 8.65 9.22 -22.91
CA GLN A 573 7.51 8.97 -23.78
C GLN A 573 7.30 7.48 -24.05
N ARG A 574 8.39 6.72 -24.23
CA ARG A 574 8.35 5.26 -24.39
C ARG A 574 7.85 4.56 -23.12
N GLU A 575 8.26 5.00 -21.93
CA GLU A 575 7.78 4.46 -20.64
C GLU A 575 6.27 4.70 -20.41
N ALA A 576 5.71 5.73 -21.04
CA ALA A 576 4.29 6.06 -21.02
C ALA A 576 3.51 5.49 -22.21
N CYS A 577 4.18 4.85 -23.17
CA CYS A 577 3.58 4.28 -24.38
C CYS A 577 2.75 3.03 -24.06
N LEU A 578 1.73 2.76 -24.88
CA LEU A 578 0.89 1.57 -24.74
C LEU A 578 1.60 0.27 -25.15
N LEU A 579 2.67 0.35 -25.94
CA LEU A 579 3.41 -0.82 -26.44
C LEU A 579 4.01 -1.64 -25.28
N SER A 580 3.85 -2.97 -25.36
CA SER A 580 4.51 -3.92 -24.47
C SER A 580 5.71 -4.57 -25.15
N ARG A 581 6.58 -5.20 -24.37
CA ARG A 581 7.74 -5.95 -24.83
C ARG A 581 7.52 -7.40 -24.47
N VAL A 582 7.45 -8.26 -25.47
CA VAL A 582 7.38 -9.71 -25.35
C VAL A 582 8.79 -10.26 -25.57
N GLY A 583 9.47 -10.61 -24.48
CA GLY A 583 10.86 -11.07 -24.52
C GLY A 583 11.82 -10.01 -25.08
N ASN A 584 12.57 -10.36 -26.13
CA ASN A 584 13.45 -9.42 -26.85
C ASN A 584 12.71 -8.55 -27.88
N GLN A 585 11.42 -8.77 -28.08
CA GLN A 585 10.60 -8.21 -29.14
C GLN A 585 9.53 -7.30 -28.53
N THR A 586 9.07 -6.27 -29.25
CA THR A 586 7.96 -5.42 -28.78
C THR A 586 6.65 -5.81 -29.45
N ASP A 587 5.75 -6.48 -28.75
CA ASP A 587 4.39 -6.72 -29.24
C ASP A 587 3.40 -5.80 -28.55
N LYS A 588 2.71 -4.99 -29.36
CA LYS A 588 1.25 -4.90 -29.38
C LYS A 588 0.84 -4.56 -30.80
N GLU A 589 -0.24 -5.19 -31.28
CA GLU A 589 -0.93 -4.76 -32.49
C GLU A 589 -1.44 -3.33 -32.27
N PHE A 590 -0.76 -2.36 -32.88
CA PHE A 590 -1.18 -0.96 -32.88
C PHE A 590 -1.77 -0.70 -34.26
N ASP A 591 -3.09 -0.52 -34.33
CA ASP A 591 -3.75 -0.10 -35.56
C ASP A 591 -3.26 1.33 -35.87
N PRO A 592 -2.48 1.56 -36.94
CA PRO A 592 -1.87 2.86 -37.18
C PRO A 592 -2.97 3.89 -37.45
N GLN A 593 -3.19 4.76 -36.47
CA GLN A 593 -3.93 5.99 -36.68
C GLN A 593 -3.14 6.88 -37.65
N VAL A 594 -3.48 6.82 -38.93
CA VAL A 594 -2.99 7.77 -39.94
C VAL A 594 -3.61 9.13 -39.61
N TYR A 595 -2.87 9.99 -38.90
CA TYR A 595 -3.22 11.40 -38.78
C TYR A 595 -2.71 12.12 -40.01
N LEU A 596 -3.65 12.56 -40.86
CA LEU A 596 -3.38 13.59 -41.84
C LEU A 596 -3.50 14.91 -41.10
N GLY A 597 -2.35 15.55 -40.88
CA GLY A 597 -2.23 16.80 -40.16
C GLY A 597 -3.19 17.85 -40.68
N SER A 598 -4.01 18.39 -39.78
CA SER A 598 -4.62 19.71 -39.92
C SER A 598 -3.54 20.78 -39.70
N THR A 599 -2.59 20.88 -40.61
CA THR A 599 -1.68 22.02 -40.77
C THR A 599 -1.70 22.37 -42.24
N GLY A 600 -1.98 23.63 -42.54
CA GLY A 600 -2.10 24.15 -43.91
C GLY A 600 -0.76 24.22 -44.65
N ASP A 601 -0.04 23.11 -44.72
CA ASP A 601 1.15 22.96 -45.54
C ASP A 601 0.77 22.30 -46.87
N ASN A 602 1.15 22.96 -47.96
CA ASN A 602 0.91 22.57 -49.34
C ASN A 602 1.13 21.06 -49.57
N LEU A 603 0.08 20.36 -50.02
CA LEU A 603 0.10 18.93 -50.33
C LEU A 603 1.10 18.62 -51.46
N SER A 604 2.33 18.29 -51.10
CA SER A 604 3.22 17.51 -51.96
C SER A 604 2.81 16.04 -51.84
N VAL A 605 2.22 15.50 -52.91
CA VAL A 605 1.72 14.12 -53.02
C VAL A 605 2.79 13.08 -52.75
N GLY A 606 4.06 13.38 -53.05
CA GLY A 606 5.20 12.48 -52.89
C GLY A 606 5.53 12.12 -51.44
N ASN A 607 5.12 12.93 -50.47
CA ASN A 607 5.37 12.69 -49.04
C ASN A 607 4.11 12.27 -48.25
N HIS A 608 2.98 12.10 -48.94
CA HIS A 608 1.72 11.78 -48.29
C HIS A 608 1.65 10.30 -47.90
N LEU A 609 1.26 9.98 -46.65
CA LEU A 609 1.27 8.60 -46.12
C LEU A 609 0.38 7.62 -46.89
N LEU A 610 -0.72 8.10 -47.47
CA LEU A 610 -1.56 7.27 -48.34
C LEU A 610 -0.94 7.04 -49.72
N SER A 611 0.08 7.79 -50.12
CA SER A 611 0.77 7.59 -51.41
C SER A 611 1.89 6.56 -51.35
N THR A 612 2.43 6.27 -50.16
CA THR A 612 3.67 5.51 -50.00
C THR A 612 3.49 4.00 -49.91
N ARG A 613 2.30 3.50 -49.53
CA ARG A 613 2.04 2.06 -49.37
C ARG A 613 0.60 1.71 -49.70
N ASN A 614 0.37 0.51 -50.23
CA ASN A 614 -0.98 -0.01 -50.49
C ASN A 614 -1.62 -0.51 -49.19
N LEU A 615 -2.82 -0.02 -48.86
CA LEU A 615 -3.55 -0.43 -47.65
C LEU A 615 -4.43 -1.67 -47.85
N VAL A 616 -4.70 -2.09 -49.10
CA VAL A 616 -5.56 -3.25 -49.41
C VAL A 616 -5.17 -4.53 -48.65
N PRO A 617 -3.88 -4.85 -48.43
CA PRO A 617 -3.48 -6.02 -47.65
C PRO A 617 -3.79 -5.94 -46.15
N GLU A 618 -4.25 -4.79 -45.66
CA GLU A 618 -4.35 -4.45 -44.24
C GLU A 618 -5.81 -4.15 -43.83
N PRO A 619 -6.68 -5.18 -43.79
CA PRO A 619 -8.13 -5.00 -43.61
C PRO A 619 -8.50 -4.37 -42.25
N SER A 620 -7.74 -4.65 -41.19
CA SER A 620 -7.95 -4.04 -39.86
C SER A 620 -7.77 -2.53 -39.90
N ILE A 621 -6.70 -2.06 -40.57
CA ILE A 621 -6.37 -0.64 -40.73
C ILE A 621 -7.43 0.06 -41.57
N ILE A 622 -7.80 -0.52 -42.71
CA ILE A 622 -8.87 0.01 -43.57
C ILE A 622 -10.16 0.15 -42.77
N GLN A 623 -10.54 -0.90 -42.05
CA GLN A 623 -11.75 -0.91 -41.24
C GLN A 623 -11.69 0.20 -40.19
N PHE A 624 -10.59 0.37 -39.46
CA PHE A 624 -10.45 1.45 -38.47
C PHE A 624 -10.54 2.85 -39.10
N LEU A 625 -9.89 3.07 -40.24
CA LEU A 625 -9.93 4.35 -40.95
C LEU A 625 -11.35 4.64 -41.49
N ALA A 626 -12.06 3.64 -42.00
CA ALA A 626 -13.44 3.78 -42.45
C ALA A 626 -14.39 4.18 -41.30
N GLU A 627 -14.17 3.65 -40.11
CA GLU A 627 -14.90 4.05 -38.90
C GLU A 627 -14.55 5.49 -38.49
N ARG A 628 -13.27 5.88 -38.62
CA ARG A 628 -12.82 7.25 -38.34
C ARG A 628 -13.47 8.27 -39.29
N VAL A 629 -13.70 7.91 -40.56
CA VAL A 629 -14.43 8.74 -41.54
C VAL A 629 -15.85 9.05 -41.06
N GLN A 630 -16.50 8.14 -40.35
CA GLN A 630 -17.86 8.36 -39.82
C GLN A 630 -17.89 9.39 -38.68
N VAL A 631 -16.78 9.56 -37.95
CA VAL A 631 -16.66 10.47 -36.81
C VAL A 631 -16.06 11.82 -37.21
N GLN A 632 -15.04 11.82 -38.07
CA GLN A 632 -14.30 13.04 -38.45
C GLN A 632 -14.62 13.47 -39.88
N HIS A 633 -15.53 14.44 -40.00
CA HIS A 633 -15.91 15.00 -41.30
C HIS A 633 -14.72 15.59 -42.07
N ALA A 634 -13.78 16.24 -41.37
CA ALA A 634 -12.56 16.78 -41.99
C ALA A 634 -11.70 15.70 -42.65
N PHE A 635 -11.60 14.51 -42.03
CA PHE A 635 -10.86 13.39 -42.61
C PHE A 635 -11.53 12.87 -43.90
N LYS A 636 -12.87 12.78 -43.89
CA LYS A 636 -13.64 12.44 -45.10
C LYS A 636 -13.37 13.41 -46.25
N MET A 637 -13.40 14.72 -45.97
CA MET A 637 -13.14 15.75 -46.97
C MET A 637 -11.71 15.66 -47.52
N HIS A 638 -10.74 15.33 -46.67
CA HIS A 638 -9.35 15.11 -47.09
C HIS A 638 -9.21 13.91 -48.03
N LEU A 639 -9.86 12.77 -47.74
CA LEU A 639 -9.85 11.60 -48.63
C LEU A 639 -10.47 11.92 -50.00
N LEU A 640 -11.58 12.67 -50.02
CA LEU A 640 -12.20 13.12 -51.26
C LEU A 640 -11.28 14.06 -52.06
N ALA A 641 -10.55 14.95 -51.38
CA ALA A 641 -9.60 15.84 -52.02
C ALA A 641 -8.44 15.08 -52.70
N LEU A 642 -7.95 13.99 -52.10
CA LEU A 642 -6.93 13.13 -52.70
C LEU A 642 -7.44 12.42 -53.97
N ILE A 643 -8.71 11.99 -53.97
CA ILE A 643 -9.35 11.39 -55.14
C ILE A 643 -9.44 12.42 -56.28
N GLU A 644 -9.89 13.64 -55.98
CA GLU A 644 -9.95 14.73 -56.97
C GLU A 644 -8.55 15.09 -57.50
N LEU A 645 -7.53 15.13 -56.63
CA LEU A 645 -6.16 15.43 -57.01
C LEU A 645 -5.57 14.40 -57.99
N SER A 646 -5.98 13.13 -57.90
CA SER A 646 -5.52 12.08 -58.84
C SER A 646 -5.96 12.30 -60.28
N LYS A 647 -6.95 13.17 -60.53
CA LYS A 647 -7.36 13.54 -61.89
C LYS A 647 -6.34 14.43 -62.60
N SER A 648 -5.51 15.16 -61.86
CA SER A 648 -4.53 16.11 -62.38
C SER A 648 -3.08 15.75 -62.06
N ASP A 649 -2.84 14.96 -61.01
CA ASP A 649 -1.50 14.49 -60.61
C ASP A 649 -1.41 12.95 -60.63
N PRO A 650 -0.68 12.35 -61.59
CA PRO A 650 -0.44 10.91 -61.64
C PRO A 650 0.23 10.35 -60.36
N GLY A 651 1.00 11.17 -59.63
CA GLY A 651 1.63 10.79 -58.38
C GLY A 651 0.62 10.49 -57.26
N ALA A 652 -0.63 10.96 -57.38
CA ALA A 652 -1.67 10.77 -56.38
C ALA A 652 -2.48 9.47 -56.57
N SER A 653 -2.17 8.67 -57.59
CA SER A 653 -2.92 7.46 -57.93
C SER A 653 -3.01 6.46 -56.77
N GLN A 654 -1.90 6.20 -56.06
CA GLN A 654 -1.89 5.28 -54.91
C GLN A 654 -2.69 5.84 -53.73
N ALA A 655 -2.56 7.14 -53.44
CA ALA A 655 -3.33 7.80 -52.38
C ALA A 655 -4.83 7.80 -52.68
N ALA A 656 -5.23 8.01 -53.93
CA ALA A 656 -6.61 7.92 -54.35
C ALA A 656 -7.14 6.50 -54.27
N ALA A 657 -6.37 5.48 -54.67
CA ALA A 657 -6.77 4.08 -54.54
C ALA A 657 -7.03 3.70 -53.06
N ASN A 658 -6.14 4.11 -52.16
CA ASN A 658 -6.32 3.91 -50.72
C ASN A 658 -7.52 4.70 -50.18
N ALA A 659 -7.69 5.96 -50.60
CA ALA A 659 -8.82 6.79 -50.20
C ALA A 659 -10.16 6.20 -50.64
N ILE A 660 -10.25 5.67 -51.87
CA ILE A 660 -11.42 4.94 -52.38
C ILE A 660 -11.68 3.68 -51.57
N THR A 661 -10.63 2.98 -51.15
CA THR A 661 -10.76 1.74 -50.36
C THR A 661 -11.27 2.02 -48.94
N ILE A 662 -10.90 3.18 -48.35
CA ILE A 662 -11.32 3.59 -47.01
C ILE A 662 -12.76 4.11 -46.99
N LEU A 663 -13.18 4.84 -48.03
CA LEU A 663 -14.53 5.43 -48.17
C LEU A 663 -15.58 4.38 -48.53
#